data_AF-A0A356BB72-F1
#
_entry.id   AF-A0A356BB72-F1
#
_cell.length_a   1.000
_cell.length_b   1.000
_cell.length_c   1.000
_cell.angle_alpha   90.00
_cell.angle_beta   90.00
_cell.angle_gamma   90.00
#
_symmetry.space_group_name_H-M   'P 1'
#
loop_
_entity.id
_entity.type
_entity.pdbx_description
1 polymer ?
#
loop_
_entity_poly.entity_id
_entity_poly.type
_entity_poly.pdbx_seq_one_letter_code
_entity_poly.pdbx_strand_id
1 'polypeptide(L)'
;MSSQQREIYLDNNATTPVLPVAAQAAMHTMQRGFGNPSSSHATGIKAKAELESTRALARQLIGASTGDIVFTSGATEGIQTSIVSALMAARERGLTGAKTLLLYGATEHKAVPESLKHWNKVLQLDATVMAIPVNQHGVLDYDFIRANLASAVMICTMAANNETGVKQDLAALEQLIRSVNPTVYWMVDCVQALGKMALNIAQTSIDYAPFSGHKLYAPKGIGFLYVRRGAPYQPFIAGGGQESGLRSGTENLPGIAALHAVFSELAKKQGSVFQAEAVLWQYRQQLISALKQVFPALELNSSEPYVVPTTINFSVPGFYSKDIMDLFDAAGIRVSSGSACSSKVPSSFVLDAMGLEPWRSQGAIRLSFGPAMTQAECVQACNAITALAEIVCKHCLVLTDATPTLEIHARGLLQLKHEALCSYVLICPDSRDAVVIDPVLPLAGRIANIIQGQGLTLKAVLDTHLHRDHLSARREIIALIGEHESHQDCDVLGWPKQQPELICGPYRLTKLATPGHTAEAVTILLRKEQQIYAAFAGDLILPGGVGRTDLPGGDMSALADSIRLLAATLKDNTLVLSSHDYAQRFFTTLALAIQEQPLLHALLQNEADIDWQQQLQQQAVLLQQQNQHLCGLVEVSLSDATDVIAPEHLAGFMQQHGTLQVVDVREPHEQSAGALAQHLPVPYPVTEIPLSKLADALISGKLEQQQPLLLVCRSGNRSLVACKVLGRLGFTQVYNLKGGTALLC
;
A
#
# COMPACT_ATOMS: atom_id res chain seq x y z
N MET A 1 -13.15 -25.06 -22.89
CA MET A 1 -12.95 -23.65 -22.49
C MET A 1 -12.80 -23.66 -20.99
N SER A 2 -11.56 -23.65 -20.49
CA SER A 2 -11.30 -23.74 -19.05
C SER A 2 -11.87 -22.50 -18.37
N SER A 3 -12.51 -22.71 -17.23
CA SER A 3 -12.97 -21.68 -16.31
C SER A 3 -11.78 -20.99 -15.63
N GLN A 4 -10.90 -20.33 -16.41
CA GLN A 4 -10.00 -19.34 -15.85
C GLN A 4 -10.86 -18.30 -15.16
N GLN A 5 -10.77 -18.25 -13.83
CA GLN A 5 -11.48 -17.31 -12.99
C GLN A 5 -11.18 -15.90 -13.52
N ARG A 6 -12.18 -15.27 -14.14
CA ARG A 6 -12.01 -14.01 -14.87
C ARG A 6 -11.67 -12.93 -13.86
N GLU A 7 -10.50 -12.30 -14.03
CA GLU A 7 -10.04 -11.19 -13.22
C GLU A 7 -11.12 -10.10 -13.11
N ILE A 8 -11.36 -9.62 -11.88
CA ILE A 8 -12.33 -8.57 -11.58
C ILE A 8 -11.55 -7.28 -11.32
N TYR A 9 -11.52 -6.40 -12.29
CA TYR A 9 -10.72 -5.17 -12.24
C TYR A 9 -11.52 -3.98 -11.70
N LEU A 10 -11.28 -3.62 -10.44
CA LEU A 10 -11.91 -2.50 -9.72
C LEU A 10 -10.89 -1.42 -9.34
N ASP A 11 -9.94 -1.13 -10.23
CA ASP A 11 -8.95 -0.06 -10.08
C ASP A 11 -8.96 0.93 -11.26
N ASN A 12 -10.15 1.24 -11.79
CA ASN A 12 -10.34 2.09 -12.97
C ASN A 12 -9.90 3.55 -12.77
N ASN A 13 -9.72 4.02 -11.53
CA ASN A 13 -9.13 5.33 -11.28
C ASN A 13 -7.62 5.36 -11.48
N ALA A 14 -6.91 4.23 -11.39
CA ALA A 14 -5.50 4.13 -11.77
C ALA A 14 -5.34 4.10 -13.29
N THR A 15 -6.05 3.20 -13.95
CA THR A 15 -6.14 3.10 -15.42
C THR A 15 -7.34 2.26 -15.81
N THR A 16 -7.87 2.42 -17.00
CA THR A 16 -8.92 1.56 -17.55
C THR A 16 -8.37 0.63 -18.62
N PRO A 17 -8.96 -0.56 -18.86
CA PRO A 17 -8.68 -1.34 -20.07
C PRO A 17 -9.06 -0.55 -21.32
N VAL A 18 -8.40 -0.81 -22.46
CA VAL A 18 -8.75 -0.14 -23.72
C VAL A 18 -10.04 -0.75 -24.28
N LEU A 19 -11.02 0.07 -24.65
CA LEU A 19 -12.25 -0.42 -25.28
C LEU A 19 -11.91 -1.11 -26.62
N PRO A 20 -12.58 -2.22 -26.99
CA PRO A 20 -12.33 -2.90 -28.26
C PRO A 20 -12.42 -1.98 -29.48
N VAL A 21 -13.39 -1.06 -29.51
CA VAL A 21 -13.55 -0.07 -30.59
C VAL A 21 -12.36 0.91 -30.66
N ALA A 22 -11.79 1.28 -29.51
CA ALA A 22 -10.63 2.16 -29.44
C ALA A 22 -9.35 1.44 -29.88
N ALA A 23 -9.18 0.17 -29.48
CA ALA A 23 -8.07 -0.66 -29.94
C ALA A 23 -8.11 -0.91 -31.45
N GLN A 24 -9.30 -1.19 -32.00
CA GLN A 24 -9.52 -1.35 -33.44
C GLN A 24 -9.20 -0.06 -34.21
N ALA A 25 -9.62 1.10 -33.71
CA ALA A 25 -9.32 2.39 -34.32
C ALA A 25 -7.81 2.69 -34.32
N ALA A 26 -7.12 2.44 -33.21
CA ALA A 26 -5.67 2.58 -33.13
C ALA A 26 -4.96 1.65 -34.14
N MET A 27 -5.34 0.37 -34.18
CA MET A 27 -4.73 -0.62 -35.08
C MET A 27 -4.99 -0.28 -36.55
N HIS A 28 -6.21 0.11 -36.90
CA HIS A 28 -6.54 0.55 -38.25
C HIS A 28 -5.68 1.75 -38.66
N THR A 29 -5.51 2.72 -37.77
CA THR A 29 -4.69 3.90 -38.01
C THR A 29 -3.22 3.53 -38.21
N MET A 30 -2.67 2.62 -37.41
CA MET A 30 -1.29 2.14 -37.56
C MET A 30 -1.06 1.42 -38.89
N GLN A 31 -2.01 0.60 -39.36
CA GLN A 31 -1.83 -0.27 -40.52
C GLN A 31 -2.27 0.37 -41.85
N ARG A 32 -3.35 1.17 -41.82
CA ARG A 32 -4.05 1.66 -43.03
C ARG A 32 -4.21 3.18 -43.04
N GLY A 33 -4.33 3.80 -41.87
CA GLY A 33 -4.51 5.25 -41.69
C GLY A 33 -3.23 6.01 -41.31
N PHE A 34 -2.05 5.51 -41.65
CA PHE A 34 -0.75 5.95 -41.12
C PHE A 34 -0.26 7.33 -41.59
N GLY A 35 -1.11 8.10 -42.27
CA GLY A 35 -0.73 9.39 -42.86
C GLY A 35 -0.24 10.40 -41.84
N ASN A 36 0.69 11.25 -42.25
CA ASN A 36 1.09 12.42 -41.46
C ASN A 36 0.09 13.58 -41.73
N PRO A 37 -0.57 14.15 -40.70
CA PRO A 37 -1.54 15.25 -40.87
C PRO A 37 -0.99 16.50 -41.58
N SER A 38 0.33 16.69 -41.58
CA SER A 38 1.01 17.82 -42.23
C SER A 38 1.25 17.61 -43.73
N SER A 39 0.97 16.42 -44.28
CA SER A 39 1.16 16.13 -45.70
C SER A 39 -0.04 16.58 -46.55
N SER A 40 0.22 17.21 -47.69
CA SER A 40 -0.80 17.72 -48.60
C SER A 40 -1.48 16.66 -49.50
N HIS A 41 -0.92 15.45 -49.57
CA HIS A 41 -1.51 14.35 -50.36
C HIS A 41 -2.70 13.71 -49.62
N ALA A 42 -3.50 12.92 -50.34
CA ALA A 42 -4.74 12.31 -49.84
C ALA A 42 -4.58 11.57 -48.49
N THR A 43 -3.48 10.85 -48.27
CA THR A 43 -3.22 10.15 -47.00
C THR A 43 -3.07 11.12 -45.82
N GLY A 44 -2.43 12.28 -46.01
CA GLY A 44 -2.27 13.29 -44.97
C GLY A 44 -3.56 14.07 -44.74
N ILE A 45 -4.32 14.36 -45.79
CA ILE A 45 -5.65 14.96 -45.69
C ILE A 45 -6.60 14.07 -44.86
N LYS A 46 -6.60 12.75 -45.07
CA LYS A 46 -7.39 11.81 -44.26
C LYS A 46 -6.96 11.82 -42.79
N ALA A 47 -5.66 11.81 -42.52
CA ALA A 47 -5.13 11.92 -41.16
C ALA A 47 -5.52 13.24 -40.48
N LYS A 48 -5.48 14.36 -41.21
CA LYS A 48 -5.92 15.67 -40.72
C LYS A 48 -7.42 15.69 -40.42
N ALA A 49 -8.24 15.03 -41.22
CA ALA A 49 -9.68 14.91 -40.97
C ALA A 49 -9.98 14.11 -39.67
N GLU A 50 -9.26 13.02 -39.43
CA GLU A 50 -9.35 12.25 -38.17
C GLU A 50 -8.97 13.13 -36.96
N LEU A 51 -7.86 13.87 -37.07
CA LEU A 51 -7.39 14.79 -36.04
C LEU A 51 -8.44 15.85 -35.69
N GLU A 52 -8.96 16.57 -36.70
CA GLU A 52 -9.89 17.67 -36.47
C GLU A 52 -11.29 17.20 -36.05
N SER A 53 -11.75 16.05 -36.53
CA SER A 53 -13.03 15.48 -36.09
C SER A 53 -12.97 15.01 -34.63
N THR A 54 -11.84 14.42 -34.21
CA THR A 54 -11.60 14.09 -32.80
C THR A 54 -11.58 15.34 -31.93
N ARG A 55 -10.93 16.41 -32.41
CA ARG A 55 -10.88 17.71 -31.73
C ARG A 55 -12.26 18.32 -31.54
N ALA A 56 -13.10 18.28 -32.58
CA ALA A 56 -14.48 18.75 -32.53
C ALA A 56 -15.32 17.97 -31.50
N LEU A 57 -15.14 16.66 -31.46
CA LEU A 57 -15.88 15.79 -30.54
C LEU A 57 -15.44 15.98 -29.08
N ALA A 58 -14.14 16.14 -28.82
CA ALA A 58 -13.62 16.51 -27.51
C ALA A 58 -14.27 17.82 -27.01
N ARG A 59 -14.31 18.85 -27.87
CA ARG A 59 -14.93 20.14 -27.56
C ARG A 59 -16.43 20.00 -27.24
N GLN A 60 -17.16 19.18 -28.01
CA GLN A 60 -18.57 18.88 -27.76
C GLN A 60 -18.77 18.22 -26.39
N LEU A 61 -17.99 17.19 -26.06
CA LEU A 61 -18.17 16.40 -24.84
C LEU A 61 -17.88 17.18 -23.56
N ILE A 62 -16.91 18.11 -23.59
CA ILE A 62 -16.61 18.96 -22.42
C ILE A 62 -17.54 20.19 -22.33
N GLY A 63 -18.46 20.36 -23.28
CA GLY A 63 -19.38 21.49 -23.35
C GLY A 63 -18.71 22.83 -23.64
N ALA A 64 -17.56 22.85 -24.33
CA ALA A 64 -16.87 24.08 -24.67
C ALA A 64 -17.42 24.70 -25.97
N SER A 65 -17.73 25.99 -25.96
CA SER A 65 -18.20 26.73 -27.16
C SER A 65 -17.05 27.37 -27.95
N THR A 66 -15.95 27.70 -27.27
CA THR A 66 -14.74 28.32 -27.84
C THR A 66 -13.50 27.67 -27.24
N GLY A 67 -12.32 28.22 -27.48
CA GLY A 67 -11.06 27.69 -26.96
C GLY A 67 -10.46 26.58 -27.82
N ASP A 68 -9.19 26.33 -27.55
CA ASP A 68 -8.39 25.35 -28.24
C ASP A 68 -8.41 24.03 -27.47
N ILE A 69 -8.37 22.95 -28.23
CA ILE A 69 -8.10 21.61 -27.70
C ILE A 69 -6.71 21.29 -28.23
N VAL A 70 -5.78 20.89 -27.38
CA VAL A 70 -4.41 20.53 -27.75
C VAL A 70 -4.16 19.08 -27.34
N PHE A 71 -3.79 18.21 -28.26
CA PHE A 71 -3.47 16.81 -27.91
C PHE A 71 -2.09 16.73 -27.24
N THR A 72 -2.02 15.96 -26.15
CA THR A 72 -0.83 15.80 -25.32
C THR A 72 -0.52 14.32 -25.12
N SER A 73 0.66 13.97 -24.57
CA SER A 73 0.95 12.59 -24.16
C SER A 73 0.14 12.10 -22.96
N GLY A 74 -0.59 13.00 -22.29
CA GLY A 74 -1.42 12.72 -21.12
C GLY A 74 -1.64 13.96 -20.27
N ALA A 75 -2.37 13.79 -19.16
CA ALA A 75 -2.71 14.91 -18.30
C ALA A 75 -1.52 15.55 -17.60
N THR A 76 -0.47 14.80 -17.24
CA THR A 76 0.75 15.38 -16.65
C THR A 76 1.42 16.40 -17.56
N GLU A 77 1.47 16.14 -18.89
CA GLU A 77 1.94 17.13 -19.87
C GLU A 77 1.00 18.34 -19.89
N GLY A 78 -0.32 18.11 -19.90
CA GLY A 78 -1.31 19.20 -19.87
C GLY A 78 -1.23 20.10 -18.63
N ILE A 79 -1.07 19.50 -17.43
CA ILE A 79 -0.87 20.22 -16.15
C ILE A 79 0.38 21.10 -16.24
N GLN A 80 1.49 20.55 -16.71
CA GLN A 80 2.74 21.31 -16.85
C GLN A 80 2.61 22.45 -17.86
N THR A 81 2.03 22.20 -19.04
CA THR A 81 1.78 23.24 -20.04
C THR A 81 0.93 24.37 -19.46
N SER A 82 -0.11 24.04 -18.70
CA SER A 82 -1.01 25.02 -18.05
C SER A 82 -0.26 25.89 -17.05
N ILE A 83 0.52 25.26 -16.17
CA ILE A 83 1.31 25.94 -15.13
C ILE A 83 2.38 26.83 -15.77
N VAL A 84 3.16 26.31 -16.71
CA VAL A 84 4.21 27.10 -17.39
C VAL A 84 3.61 28.31 -18.10
N SER A 85 2.51 28.14 -18.81
CA SER A 85 1.82 29.21 -19.52
C SER A 85 1.38 30.33 -18.58
N ALA A 86 0.75 29.97 -17.45
CA ALA A 86 0.29 30.93 -16.45
C ALA A 86 1.45 31.65 -15.75
N LEU A 87 2.51 30.92 -15.35
CA LEU A 87 3.64 31.49 -14.63
C LEU A 87 4.52 32.37 -15.51
N MET A 88 4.71 32.03 -16.79
CA MET A 88 5.42 32.90 -17.72
C MET A 88 4.66 34.22 -17.92
N ALA A 89 3.34 34.15 -18.12
CA ALA A 89 2.52 35.37 -18.22
C ALA A 89 2.54 36.20 -16.92
N ALA A 90 2.56 35.57 -15.75
CA ALA A 90 2.70 36.28 -14.48
C ALA A 90 4.05 37.01 -14.38
N ARG A 91 5.14 36.33 -14.76
CA ARG A 91 6.49 36.91 -14.79
C ARG A 91 6.60 38.09 -15.75
N GLU A 92 6.06 37.97 -16.97
CA GLU A 92 6.05 39.05 -17.96
C GLU A 92 5.29 40.29 -17.46
N ARG A 93 4.28 40.08 -16.60
CA ARG A 93 3.52 41.15 -15.94
C ARG A 93 4.18 41.68 -14.67
N GLY A 94 5.38 41.18 -14.32
CA GLY A 94 6.10 41.58 -13.11
C GLY A 94 5.49 41.09 -11.80
N LEU A 95 4.62 40.07 -11.84
CA LEU A 95 3.98 39.48 -10.67
C LEU A 95 4.88 38.39 -10.07
N THR A 96 5.87 38.82 -9.28
CA THR A 96 6.88 37.97 -8.65
C THR A 96 7.02 38.27 -7.15
N GLY A 97 7.91 37.55 -6.45
CA GLY A 97 8.21 37.69 -5.04
C GLY A 97 7.19 37.08 -4.10
N ALA A 98 7.54 37.02 -2.80
CA ALA A 98 6.81 36.26 -1.78
C ALA A 98 5.35 36.68 -1.56
N LYS A 99 4.96 37.89 -1.99
CA LYS A 99 3.57 38.37 -1.94
C LYS A 99 2.68 37.78 -3.05
N THR A 100 3.27 37.29 -4.12
CA THR A 100 2.57 36.61 -5.21
C THR A 100 2.25 35.19 -4.78
N LEU A 101 0.97 34.78 -4.90
CA LEU A 101 0.52 33.47 -4.45
C LEU A 101 0.22 32.51 -5.60
N LEU A 102 0.57 31.24 -5.40
CA LEU A 102 0.20 30.10 -6.25
C LEU A 102 -0.61 29.14 -5.39
N LEU A 103 -1.91 29.05 -5.65
CA LEU A 103 -2.82 28.22 -4.85
C LEU A 103 -3.08 26.88 -5.54
N TYR A 104 -3.15 25.80 -4.78
CA TYR A 104 -3.58 24.49 -5.26
C TYR A 104 -4.38 23.74 -4.20
N GLY A 105 -5.34 22.89 -4.56
CA GLY A 105 -6.05 22.05 -3.59
C GLY A 105 -5.12 21.12 -2.80
N ALA A 106 -5.29 20.99 -1.49
CA ALA A 106 -4.45 20.10 -0.66
C ALA A 106 -4.52 18.63 -1.09
N THR A 107 -5.58 18.24 -1.79
CA THR A 107 -5.82 16.88 -2.28
C THR A 107 -5.44 16.69 -3.76
N GLU A 108 -4.78 17.66 -4.41
CA GLU A 108 -4.33 17.58 -5.80
C GLU A 108 -3.47 16.34 -6.11
N HIS A 109 -3.54 15.88 -7.37
CA HIS A 109 -2.56 14.90 -7.85
C HIS A 109 -1.16 15.51 -7.74
N LYS A 110 -0.17 14.74 -7.29
CA LYS A 110 1.21 15.22 -7.03
C LYS A 110 1.84 15.98 -8.20
N ALA A 111 1.42 15.69 -9.43
CA ALA A 111 1.85 16.45 -10.61
C ALA A 111 1.59 17.96 -10.50
N VAL A 112 0.54 18.41 -9.82
CA VAL A 112 0.20 19.83 -9.69
C VAL A 112 1.17 20.56 -8.75
N PRO A 113 1.26 20.25 -7.43
CA PRO A 113 2.14 20.98 -6.53
C PRO A 113 3.61 20.85 -6.91
N GLU A 114 4.05 19.69 -7.40
CA GLU A 114 5.44 19.51 -7.82
C GLU A 114 5.77 20.32 -9.07
N SER A 115 4.83 20.45 -10.02
CA SER A 115 5.01 21.33 -11.18
C SER A 115 5.00 22.81 -10.79
N LEU A 116 4.11 23.24 -9.89
CA LEU A 116 4.11 24.60 -9.36
C LEU A 116 5.45 24.94 -8.71
N LYS A 117 5.94 24.09 -7.80
CA LYS A 117 7.25 24.28 -7.14
C LYS A 117 8.40 24.30 -8.15
N HIS A 118 8.42 23.35 -9.08
CA HIS A 118 9.47 23.25 -10.08
C HIS A 118 9.53 24.49 -10.97
N TRP A 119 8.41 24.88 -11.57
CA TRP A 119 8.37 26.01 -12.51
C TRP A 119 8.47 27.37 -11.82
N ASN A 120 7.95 27.52 -10.60
CA ASN A 120 8.19 28.70 -9.78
C ASN A 120 9.69 28.94 -9.55
N LYS A 121 10.45 27.86 -9.29
CA LYS A 121 11.91 27.90 -9.15
C LYS A 121 12.62 28.19 -10.49
N VAL A 122 12.29 27.44 -11.53
CA VAL A 122 12.96 27.56 -12.86
C VAL A 122 12.76 28.94 -13.46
N LEU A 123 11.56 29.50 -13.35
CA LEU A 123 11.22 30.81 -13.87
C LEU A 123 11.59 31.96 -12.92
N GLN A 124 12.13 31.67 -11.73
CA GLN A 124 12.54 32.66 -10.73
C GLN A 124 11.41 33.63 -10.38
N LEU A 125 10.20 33.09 -10.16
CA LEU A 125 9.07 33.91 -9.73
C LEU A 125 9.15 34.25 -8.25
N ASP A 126 9.79 33.41 -7.43
CA ASP A 126 9.85 33.53 -5.97
C ASP A 126 8.46 33.71 -5.31
N ALA A 127 7.41 33.17 -5.95
CA ALA A 127 6.04 33.20 -5.44
C ALA A 127 5.86 32.18 -4.31
N THR A 128 4.92 32.46 -3.40
CA THR A 128 4.57 31.54 -2.31
C THR A 128 3.55 30.52 -2.80
N VAL A 129 3.92 29.23 -2.75
CA VAL A 129 3.03 28.12 -3.13
C VAL A 129 2.26 27.66 -1.89
N MET A 130 0.93 27.69 -1.94
CA MET A 130 0.07 27.34 -0.79
C MET A 130 -0.99 26.31 -1.16
N ALA A 131 -1.13 25.31 -0.30
CA ALA A 131 -2.23 24.35 -0.37
C ALA A 131 -3.50 24.98 0.20
N ILE A 132 -4.61 24.88 -0.53
CA ILE A 132 -5.96 25.20 -0.07
C ILE A 132 -6.43 23.99 0.75
N PRO A 133 -6.68 24.15 2.07
CA PRO A 133 -7.16 23.07 2.90
C PRO A 133 -8.50 22.51 2.41
N VAL A 134 -8.83 21.31 2.86
CA VAL A 134 -10.14 20.70 2.67
C VAL A 134 -10.76 20.39 4.03
N ASN A 135 -12.08 20.31 4.09
CA ASN A 135 -12.76 19.80 5.28
C ASN A 135 -12.74 18.26 5.32
N GLN A 136 -13.35 17.67 6.38
CA GLN A 136 -13.49 16.22 6.55
C GLN A 136 -14.23 15.48 5.42
N HIS A 137 -14.94 16.21 4.54
CA HIS A 137 -15.62 15.65 3.37
C HIS A 137 -14.78 15.79 2.08
N GLY A 138 -13.57 16.37 2.16
CA GLY A 138 -12.70 16.61 1.01
C GLY A 138 -13.10 17.83 0.17
N VAL A 139 -14.02 18.67 0.66
CA VAL A 139 -14.43 19.90 -0.03
C VAL A 139 -13.46 21.03 0.32
N LEU A 140 -13.06 21.80 -0.69
CA LEU A 140 -12.12 22.93 -0.52
C LEU A 140 -12.65 23.99 0.45
N ASP A 141 -11.76 24.54 1.26
CA ASP A 141 -12.05 25.64 2.17
C ASP A 141 -12.24 26.96 1.39
N TYR A 142 -13.50 27.40 1.28
CA TYR A 142 -13.87 28.62 0.55
C TYR A 142 -13.46 29.91 1.28
N ASP A 143 -13.34 29.87 2.60
CA ASP A 143 -12.91 31.04 3.38
C ASP A 143 -11.40 31.24 3.19
N PHE A 144 -10.63 30.16 3.18
CA PHE A 144 -9.22 30.21 2.80
C PHE A 144 -9.02 30.76 1.39
N ILE A 145 -9.80 30.30 0.41
CA ILE A 145 -9.74 30.84 -0.96
C ILE A 145 -10.05 32.35 -0.92
N ARG A 146 -11.15 32.77 -0.27
CA ARG A 146 -11.53 34.19 -0.19
C ARG A 146 -10.44 35.08 0.40
N ALA A 147 -9.76 34.61 1.45
CA ALA A 147 -8.72 35.37 2.13
C ALA A 147 -7.43 35.52 1.32
N ASN A 148 -7.10 34.54 0.46
CA ASN A 148 -5.79 34.47 -0.21
C ASN A 148 -5.85 34.78 -1.72
N LEU A 149 -7.00 34.64 -2.36
CA LEU A 149 -7.09 34.69 -3.83
C LEU A 149 -6.77 36.06 -4.44
N ALA A 150 -6.94 37.15 -3.68
CA ALA A 150 -6.66 38.51 -4.17
C ALA A 150 -5.19 38.70 -4.61
N SER A 151 -4.24 38.02 -3.94
CA SER A 151 -2.81 38.06 -4.26
C SER A 151 -2.35 36.88 -5.13
N ALA A 152 -3.28 36.00 -5.54
CA ALA A 152 -2.97 34.83 -6.34
C ALA A 152 -2.91 35.15 -7.83
N VAL A 153 -1.93 34.57 -8.52
CA VAL A 153 -1.84 34.62 -10.00
C VAL A 153 -2.33 33.35 -10.66
N MET A 154 -2.33 32.24 -9.92
CA MET A 154 -2.87 30.96 -10.37
C MET A 154 -3.54 30.24 -9.22
N ILE A 155 -4.68 29.62 -9.50
CA ILE A 155 -5.36 28.64 -8.65
C ILE A 155 -5.53 27.35 -9.43
N CYS A 156 -5.11 26.24 -8.83
CA CYS A 156 -5.25 24.89 -9.37
C CYS A 156 -6.23 24.09 -8.50
N THR A 157 -7.29 23.58 -9.10
CA THR A 157 -8.22 22.66 -8.44
C THR A 157 -8.42 21.44 -9.31
N MET A 158 -9.01 20.39 -8.77
CA MET A 158 -9.49 19.24 -9.52
C MET A 158 -11.01 19.24 -9.61
N ALA A 159 -11.54 18.66 -10.67
CA ALA A 159 -12.97 18.43 -10.79
C ALA A 159 -13.43 17.30 -9.85
N ALA A 160 -12.67 16.21 -9.79
CA ALA A 160 -12.93 15.08 -8.91
C ALA A 160 -11.64 14.39 -8.47
N ASN A 161 -11.59 13.98 -7.20
CA ASN A 161 -10.44 13.33 -6.61
C ASN A 161 -10.30 11.87 -7.08
N ASN A 162 -9.10 11.50 -7.50
CA ASN A 162 -8.80 10.15 -7.98
C ASN A 162 -8.80 9.09 -6.88
N GLU A 163 -8.71 9.49 -5.61
CA GLU A 163 -8.61 8.60 -4.47
C GLU A 163 -9.96 8.40 -3.77
N THR A 164 -10.61 9.50 -3.38
CA THR A 164 -11.88 9.51 -2.65
C THR A 164 -13.09 9.60 -3.58
N GLY A 165 -12.91 10.14 -4.79
CA GLY A 165 -14.01 10.45 -5.68
C GLY A 165 -14.72 11.74 -5.34
N VAL A 166 -14.27 12.50 -4.34
CA VAL A 166 -14.88 13.78 -3.98
C VAL A 166 -14.82 14.74 -5.17
N LYS A 167 -15.98 15.23 -5.60
CA LYS A 167 -16.14 16.24 -6.65
C LYS A 167 -16.19 17.63 -6.02
N GLN A 168 -15.52 18.59 -6.64
CA GLN A 168 -15.62 19.99 -6.23
C GLN A 168 -16.81 20.65 -6.96
N ASP A 169 -17.47 21.58 -6.27
CA ASP A 169 -18.53 22.39 -6.89
C ASP A 169 -17.89 23.48 -7.77
N LEU A 170 -17.76 23.18 -9.07
CA LEU A 170 -17.16 24.11 -10.03
C LEU A 170 -17.97 25.40 -10.21
N ALA A 171 -19.29 25.37 -10.00
CA ALA A 171 -20.13 26.56 -10.14
C ALA A 171 -19.95 27.49 -8.94
N ALA A 172 -19.88 26.95 -7.72
CA ALA A 172 -19.58 27.72 -6.53
C ALA A 172 -18.14 28.28 -6.57
N LEU A 173 -17.16 27.47 -7.03
CA LEU A 173 -15.79 27.93 -7.23
C LEU A 173 -15.71 29.04 -8.29
N GLU A 174 -16.39 28.92 -9.43
CA GLU A 174 -16.47 29.99 -10.44
C GLU A 174 -16.94 31.31 -9.83
N GLN A 175 -18.08 31.28 -9.13
CA GLN A 175 -18.66 32.46 -8.49
C GLN A 175 -17.70 33.09 -7.46
N LEU A 176 -17.13 32.26 -6.58
CA LEU A 176 -16.17 32.72 -5.57
C LEU A 176 -14.94 33.33 -6.23
N ILE A 177 -14.31 32.60 -7.16
CA ILE A 177 -13.06 33.00 -7.81
C ILE A 177 -13.25 34.34 -8.51
N ARG A 178 -14.31 34.49 -9.32
CA ARG A 178 -14.54 35.71 -10.08
C ARG A 178 -15.06 36.88 -9.27
N SER A 179 -15.71 36.64 -8.13
CA SER A 179 -16.07 37.71 -7.19
C SER A 179 -14.87 38.34 -6.47
N VAL A 180 -13.80 37.57 -6.24
CA VAL A 180 -12.62 38.02 -5.48
C VAL A 180 -11.47 38.43 -6.41
N ASN A 181 -11.15 37.63 -7.42
CA ASN A 181 -10.08 37.90 -8.38
C ASN A 181 -10.52 37.50 -9.81
N PRO A 182 -11.11 38.43 -10.58
CA PRO A 182 -11.58 38.14 -11.93
C PRO A 182 -10.46 37.82 -12.94
N THR A 183 -9.18 38.07 -12.58
CA THR A 183 -8.04 37.93 -13.48
C THR A 183 -7.10 36.76 -13.14
N VAL A 184 -7.32 36.04 -12.04
CA VAL A 184 -6.51 34.87 -11.66
C VAL A 184 -6.67 33.77 -12.72
N TYR A 185 -5.56 33.12 -13.08
CA TYR A 185 -5.63 31.95 -13.95
C TYR A 185 -6.13 30.74 -13.17
N TRP A 186 -7.09 30.02 -13.74
CA TRP A 186 -7.70 28.85 -13.12
C TRP A 186 -7.49 27.59 -13.96
N MET A 187 -6.72 26.64 -13.42
CA MET A 187 -6.60 25.30 -13.98
C MET A 187 -7.48 24.34 -13.20
N VAL A 188 -8.27 23.53 -13.91
CA VAL A 188 -9.06 22.44 -13.33
C VAL A 188 -8.59 21.08 -13.86
N ASP A 189 -7.97 20.25 -13.02
CA ASP A 189 -7.66 18.87 -13.37
C ASP A 189 -8.96 18.06 -13.58
N CYS A 190 -9.25 17.71 -14.83
CA CYS A 190 -10.46 17.02 -15.26
C CYS A 190 -10.23 15.52 -15.55
N VAL A 191 -9.11 14.96 -15.12
CA VAL A 191 -8.73 13.55 -15.38
C VAL A 191 -9.76 12.54 -14.91
N GLN A 192 -10.46 12.84 -13.81
CA GLN A 192 -11.50 11.98 -13.23
C GLN A 192 -12.93 12.49 -13.48
N ALA A 193 -13.12 13.49 -14.34
CA ALA A 193 -14.44 14.08 -14.59
C ALA A 193 -15.16 13.42 -15.76
N LEU A 194 -14.49 13.33 -16.92
CA LEU A 194 -15.14 12.96 -18.18
C LEU A 194 -15.72 11.54 -18.10
N GLY A 195 -16.99 11.39 -18.47
CA GLY A 195 -17.73 10.12 -18.39
C GLY A 195 -18.17 9.70 -16.98
N LYS A 196 -17.76 10.42 -15.93
CA LYS A 196 -18.07 10.09 -14.52
C LYS A 196 -18.98 11.12 -13.85
N MET A 197 -18.96 12.36 -14.33
CA MET A 197 -19.84 13.44 -13.91
C MET A 197 -20.14 14.39 -15.08
N ALA A 198 -21.20 15.17 -14.96
CA ALA A 198 -21.49 16.23 -15.92
C ALA A 198 -20.39 17.30 -15.89
N LEU A 199 -19.97 17.74 -17.07
CA LEU A 199 -19.00 18.81 -17.25
C LEU A 199 -19.50 19.77 -18.33
N ASN A 200 -19.51 21.07 -18.02
CA ASN A 200 -19.84 22.12 -18.98
C ASN A 200 -18.89 23.28 -18.81
N ILE A 201 -17.77 23.24 -19.54
CA ILE A 201 -16.72 24.25 -19.44
C ILE A 201 -17.22 25.64 -19.85
N ALA A 202 -18.17 25.74 -20.79
CA ALA A 202 -18.68 27.04 -21.23
C ALA A 202 -19.43 27.82 -20.15
N GLN A 203 -19.85 27.18 -19.06
CA GLN A 203 -20.47 27.84 -17.90
C GLN A 203 -19.44 28.33 -16.88
N THR A 204 -18.16 28.15 -17.16
CA THR A 204 -17.05 28.51 -16.28
C THR A 204 -16.04 29.36 -17.03
N SER A 205 -15.14 29.96 -16.28
CA SER A 205 -14.01 30.73 -16.75
C SER A 205 -12.69 29.95 -16.62
N ILE A 206 -12.75 28.62 -16.53
CA ILE A 206 -11.59 27.73 -16.47
C ILE A 206 -10.68 28.03 -17.65
N ASP A 207 -9.43 28.40 -17.35
CA ASP A 207 -8.42 28.74 -18.35
C ASP A 207 -7.83 27.49 -18.98
N TYR A 208 -7.62 26.47 -18.15
CA TYR A 208 -6.97 25.23 -18.55
C TYR A 208 -7.67 24.02 -17.95
N ALA A 209 -7.97 23.01 -18.76
CA ALA A 209 -8.50 21.74 -18.27
C ALA A 209 -7.77 20.56 -18.93
N PRO A 210 -6.82 19.91 -18.23
CA PRO A 210 -6.17 18.69 -18.71
C PRO A 210 -7.05 17.45 -18.54
N PHE A 211 -6.97 16.55 -19.52
CA PHE A 211 -7.67 15.27 -19.58
C PHE A 211 -6.70 14.13 -19.97
N SER A 212 -7.07 12.90 -19.63
CA SER A 212 -6.23 11.72 -19.89
C SER A 212 -7.04 10.58 -20.53
N GLY A 213 -6.56 10.02 -21.64
CA GLY A 213 -7.26 8.97 -22.38
C GLY A 213 -7.38 7.66 -21.62
N HIS A 214 -6.32 7.25 -20.90
CA HIS A 214 -6.31 5.97 -20.18
C HIS A 214 -7.14 5.94 -18.88
N LYS A 215 -7.83 7.03 -18.55
CA LYS A 215 -8.88 7.06 -17.52
C LYS A 215 -10.29 6.90 -18.10
N LEU A 216 -10.38 6.84 -19.43
CA LEU A 216 -11.61 6.81 -20.22
C LEU A 216 -11.53 5.73 -21.31
N TYR A 217 -10.84 4.63 -21.04
CA TYR A 217 -10.73 3.45 -21.91
C TYR A 217 -10.05 3.67 -23.26
N ALA A 218 -9.24 4.73 -23.39
CA ALA A 218 -8.29 4.89 -24.50
C ALA A 218 -6.89 4.38 -24.10
N PRO A 219 -5.96 4.18 -25.05
CA PRO A 219 -4.59 3.80 -24.74
C PRO A 219 -3.87 4.78 -23.81
N LYS A 220 -2.84 4.28 -23.11
CA LYS A 220 -1.87 5.13 -22.40
C LYS A 220 -1.05 5.94 -23.42
N GLY A 221 -0.51 7.09 -23.00
CA GLY A 221 0.32 7.95 -23.87
C GLY A 221 -0.47 8.89 -24.78
N ILE A 222 -1.76 9.11 -24.49
CA ILE A 222 -2.57 10.15 -25.15
C ILE A 222 -3.51 10.83 -24.15
N GLY A 223 -3.61 12.15 -24.27
CA GLY A 223 -4.55 13.00 -23.55
C GLY A 223 -4.85 14.26 -24.36
N PHE A 224 -5.55 15.20 -23.76
CA PHE A 224 -5.75 16.52 -24.35
C PHE A 224 -5.86 17.58 -23.27
N LEU A 225 -5.54 18.81 -23.65
CA LEU A 225 -5.66 20.01 -22.84
C LEU A 225 -6.67 20.94 -23.51
N TYR A 226 -7.70 21.34 -22.80
CA TYR A 226 -8.50 22.50 -23.18
C TYR A 226 -7.79 23.78 -22.73
N VAL A 227 -7.71 24.76 -23.62
CA VAL A 227 -7.18 26.10 -23.36
C VAL A 227 -8.25 27.12 -23.74
N ARG A 228 -8.70 27.92 -22.76
CA ARG A 228 -9.69 28.95 -22.99
C ARG A 228 -9.18 29.98 -23.99
N ARG A 229 -10.05 30.43 -24.89
CA ARG A 229 -9.70 31.51 -25.83
C ARG A 229 -9.22 32.74 -25.05
N GLY A 230 -8.01 33.20 -25.38
CA GLY A 230 -7.39 34.37 -24.76
C GLY A 230 -6.66 34.10 -23.45
N ALA A 231 -6.65 32.87 -22.93
CA ALA A 231 -5.70 32.47 -21.90
C ALA A 231 -4.27 32.49 -22.49
N PRO A 232 -3.24 32.86 -21.71
CA PRO A 232 -1.87 32.80 -22.19
C PRO A 232 -1.49 31.35 -22.49
N TYR A 233 -0.59 31.17 -23.44
CA TYR A 233 -0.16 29.83 -23.81
C TYR A 233 1.31 29.83 -24.21
N GLN A 234 2.10 29.03 -23.51
CA GLN A 234 3.48 28.73 -23.86
C GLN A 234 3.58 27.26 -24.30
N PRO A 235 4.04 26.98 -25.53
CA PRO A 235 4.33 25.60 -25.94
C PRO A 235 5.37 24.96 -25.01
N PHE A 236 4.97 23.90 -24.31
CA PHE A 236 5.86 23.11 -23.45
C PHE A 236 6.88 22.33 -24.28
N ILE A 237 6.44 21.81 -25.44
CA ILE A 237 7.28 21.14 -26.43
C ILE A 237 7.35 22.04 -27.68
N ALA A 238 8.51 22.68 -27.88
CA ALA A 238 8.81 23.51 -29.05
C ALA A 238 9.42 22.68 -30.20
N GLY A 239 9.22 23.11 -31.44
CA GLY A 239 9.67 22.37 -32.63
C GLY A 239 8.91 22.72 -33.91
N GLY A 240 8.62 21.69 -34.73
CA GLY A 240 8.18 21.82 -36.12
C GLY A 240 6.75 22.34 -36.39
N GLY A 241 6.08 22.93 -35.41
CA GLY A 241 4.80 23.61 -35.63
C GLY A 241 3.55 22.73 -35.66
N GLN A 242 3.64 21.45 -35.27
CA GLN A 242 2.46 20.58 -35.08
C GLN A 242 1.47 21.16 -34.05
N GLU A 243 0.21 20.72 -34.10
CA GLU A 243 -0.89 21.29 -33.30
C GLU A 243 -0.96 22.83 -33.43
N SER A 244 -0.78 23.35 -34.66
CA SER A 244 -0.73 24.80 -34.94
C SER A 244 0.35 25.56 -34.14
N GLY A 245 1.48 24.90 -33.85
CA GLY A 245 2.57 25.45 -33.04
C GLY A 245 2.35 25.36 -31.53
N LEU A 246 1.19 24.89 -31.08
CA LEU A 246 0.87 24.79 -29.65
C LEU A 246 1.60 23.62 -28.98
N ARG A 247 1.87 22.54 -29.71
CA ARG A 247 2.56 21.35 -29.18
C ARG A 247 3.26 20.61 -30.31
N SER A 248 4.58 20.74 -30.37
CA SER A 248 5.37 20.15 -31.46
C SER A 248 5.59 18.64 -31.33
N GLY A 249 6.00 18.02 -32.44
CA GLY A 249 6.17 16.58 -32.59
C GLY A 249 5.00 15.96 -33.35
N THR A 250 5.30 15.04 -34.27
CA THR A 250 4.28 14.35 -35.07
C THR A 250 3.17 13.80 -34.20
N GLU A 251 1.92 14.08 -34.58
CA GLU A 251 0.75 13.74 -33.80
C GLU A 251 0.62 12.22 -33.62
N ASN A 252 0.30 11.78 -32.40
CA ASN A 252 0.01 10.37 -32.10
C ASN A 252 -1.36 9.99 -32.67
N LEU A 253 -1.45 9.89 -34.00
CA LEU A 253 -2.71 9.64 -34.70
C LEU A 253 -3.40 8.34 -34.26
N PRO A 254 -2.71 7.21 -33.98
CA PRO A 254 -3.36 6.04 -33.41
C PRO A 254 -4.02 6.30 -32.05
N GLY A 255 -3.38 7.06 -31.17
CA GLY A 255 -3.96 7.47 -29.90
C GLY A 255 -5.16 8.41 -30.06
N ILE A 256 -5.09 9.34 -31.03
CA ILE A 256 -6.15 10.30 -31.33
C ILE A 256 -7.37 9.58 -31.93
N ALA A 257 -7.18 8.66 -32.87
CA ALA A 257 -8.27 7.84 -33.41
C ALA A 257 -8.92 6.95 -32.34
N ALA A 258 -8.13 6.44 -31.39
CA ALA A 258 -8.66 5.72 -30.24
C ALA A 258 -9.53 6.62 -29.34
N LEU A 259 -9.10 7.85 -29.08
CA LEU A 259 -9.91 8.86 -28.40
C LEU A 259 -11.20 9.15 -29.18
N HIS A 260 -11.12 9.28 -30.51
CA HIS A 260 -12.29 9.49 -31.36
C HIS A 260 -13.36 8.42 -31.14
N ALA A 261 -12.96 7.15 -31.15
CA ALA A 261 -13.86 6.03 -30.94
C ALA A 261 -14.51 6.07 -29.54
N VAL A 262 -13.72 6.31 -28.49
CA VAL A 262 -14.22 6.47 -27.11
C VAL A 262 -15.21 7.63 -27.02
N PHE A 263 -14.85 8.78 -27.57
CA PHE A 263 -15.68 9.98 -27.54
C PHE A 263 -16.98 9.78 -28.32
N SER A 264 -16.93 9.03 -29.42
CA SER A 264 -18.11 8.69 -30.22
C SER A 264 -19.08 7.84 -29.42
N GLU A 265 -18.57 6.87 -28.65
CA GLU A 265 -19.40 6.10 -27.71
C GLU A 265 -20.00 6.97 -26.60
N LEU A 266 -19.24 7.89 -26.01
CA LEU A 266 -19.75 8.82 -24.99
C LEU A 266 -20.83 9.77 -25.52
N ALA A 267 -20.73 10.17 -26.78
CA ALA A 267 -21.70 11.09 -27.40
C ALA A 267 -23.04 10.41 -27.76
N LYS A 268 -23.12 9.07 -27.75
CA LYS A 268 -24.35 8.33 -28.05
C LYS A 268 -25.40 8.57 -26.96
N LYS A 269 -26.63 8.87 -27.39
CA LYS A 269 -27.80 8.98 -26.49
C LYS A 269 -28.42 7.63 -26.12
N GLN A 270 -28.24 6.62 -26.97
CA GLN A 270 -28.77 5.26 -26.80
C GLN A 270 -27.76 4.24 -27.31
N GLY A 271 -27.70 3.07 -26.68
CA GLY A 271 -26.79 2.00 -27.08
C GLY A 271 -25.30 2.34 -26.90
N SER A 272 -24.97 3.31 -26.03
CA SER A 272 -23.60 3.54 -25.60
C SER A 272 -23.12 2.37 -24.73
N VAL A 273 -21.82 2.06 -24.80
CA VAL A 273 -21.18 1.16 -23.82
C VAL A 273 -21.07 1.82 -22.44
N PHE A 274 -21.12 3.15 -22.37
CA PHE A 274 -21.07 3.92 -21.13
C PHE A 274 -22.47 4.00 -20.49
N GLN A 275 -22.52 3.77 -19.19
CA GLN A 275 -23.75 3.77 -18.42
C GLN A 275 -24.14 5.19 -18.01
N ALA A 276 -25.44 5.43 -17.90
CA ALA A 276 -25.97 6.66 -17.34
C ALA A 276 -25.62 6.79 -15.84
N GLU A 277 -25.50 8.02 -15.35
CA GLU A 277 -25.10 8.29 -13.96
C GLU A 277 -25.98 7.56 -12.92
N ALA A 278 -27.30 7.51 -13.13
CA ALA A 278 -28.23 6.80 -12.25
C ALA A 278 -27.91 5.30 -12.10
N VAL A 279 -27.46 4.66 -13.18
CA VAL A 279 -27.05 3.24 -13.17
C VAL A 279 -25.72 3.07 -12.43
N LEU A 280 -24.78 4.00 -12.60
CA LEU A 280 -23.51 3.98 -11.86
C LEU A 280 -23.74 4.11 -10.35
N TRP A 281 -24.70 4.93 -9.91
CA TRP A 281 -25.12 4.98 -8.51
C TRP A 281 -25.71 3.65 -8.02
N GLN A 282 -26.50 2.96 -8.83
CA GLN A 282 -27.01 1.63 -8.48
C GLN A 282 -25.87 0.60 -8.32
N TYR A 283 -24.87 0.60 -9.21
CA TYR A 283 -23.71 -0.28 -9.11
C TYR A 283 -22.88 0.02 -7.87
N ARG A 284 -22.70 1.31 -7.55
CA ARG A 284 -22.04 1.74 -6.32
C ARG A 284 -22.72 1.13 -5.09
N GLN A 285 -24.04 1.25 -5.00
CA GLN A 285 -24.79 0.73 -3.85
C GLN A 285 -24.72 -0.80 -3.76
N GLN A 286 -24.77 -1.51 -4.88
CA GLN A 286 -24.56 -2.97 -4.93
C GLN A 286 -23.18 -3.36 -4.38
N LEU A 287 -22.12 -2.70 -4.85
CA LEU A 287 -20.74 -2.95 -4.40
C LEU A 287 -20.55 -2.61 -2.92
N ILE A 288 -21.10 -1.48 -2.43
CA ILE A 288 -21.07 -1.12 -1.01
C ILE A 288 -21.80 -2.17 -0.17
N SER A 289 -22.95 -2.67 -0.63
CA SER A 289 -23.69 -3.72 0.05
C SER A 289 -22.87 -5.01 0.15
N ALA A 290 -22.22 -5.43 -0.95
CA ALA A 290 -21.34 -6.60 -0.94
C ALA A 290 -20.14 -6.40 0.02
N LEU A 291 -19.51 -5.23 -0.01
CA LEU A 291 -18.41 -4.90 0.91
C LEU A 291 -18.85 -4.95 2.38
N LYS A 292 -20.03 -4.41 2.71
CA LYS A 292 -20.56 -4.43 4.09
C LYS A 292 -20.96 -5.83 4.58
N GLN A 293 -21.28 -6.76 3.68
CA GLN A 293 -21.48 -8.17 4.06
C GLN A 293 -20.18 -8.83 4.51
N VAL A 294 -19.06 -8.47 3.88
CA VAL A 294 -17.72 -8.99 4.22
C VAL A 294 -17.12 -8.25 5.41
N PHE A 295 -17.28 -6.93 5.45
CA PHE A 295 -16.75 -6.04 6.48
C PHE A 295 -17.87 -5.20 7.11
N PRO A 296 -18.63 -5.74 8.08
CA PRO A 296 -19.74 -5.00 8.71
C PRO A 296 -19.33 -3.67 9.35
N ALA A 297 -18.12 -3.59 9.91
CA ALA A 297 -17.56 -2.39 10.53
C ALA A 297 -16.92 -1.39 9.52
N LEU A 298 -17.08 -1.60 8.21
CA LEU A 298 -16.52 -0.74 7.18
C LEU A 298 -17.03 0.70 7.29
N GLU A 299 -16.11 1.65 7.23
CA GLU A 299 -16.41 3.08 7.19
C GLU A 299 -16.02 3.70 5.85
N LEU A 300 -16.96 4.40 5.20
CA LEU A 300 -16.68 5.16 3.98
C LEU A 300 -15.92 6.44 4.33
N ASN A 301 -14.77 6.66 3.70
CA ASN A 301 -13.94 7.86 3.88
C ASN A 301 -14.51 9.07 3.12
N SER A 302 -15.46 8.82 2.21
CA SER A 302 -16.20 9.84 1.48
C SER A 302 -17.53 9.29 0.99
N SER A 303 -18.56 10.14 0.95
CA SER A 303 -19.94 9.73 0.68
C SER A 303 -20.74 10.83 -0.05
N GLU A 304 -21.97 10.50 -0.43
CA GLU A 304 -22.92 11.47 -0.98
C GLU A 304 -23.17 12.64 0.00
N PRO A 305 -23.42 13.86 -0.51
CA PRO A 305 -23.57 14.22 -1.93
C PRO A 305 -22.24 14.55 -2.64
N TYR A 306 -21.09 14.39 -1.97
CA TYR A 306 -19.81 14.96 -2.39
C TYR A 306 -19.02 14.12 -3.38
N VAL A 307 -19.43 12.88 -3.70
CA VAL A 307 -18.61 11.96 -4.52
C VAL A 307 -19.17 11.72 -5.91
N VAL A 308 -18.30 11.28 -6.82
CA VAL A 308 -18.69 10.63 -8.08
C VAL A 308 -19.11 9.17 -7.82
N PRO A 309 -20.04 8.59 -8.60
CA PRO A 309 -20.56 7.25 -8.34
C PRO A 309 -19.48 6.16 -8.40
N THR A 310 -18.50 6.32 -9.28
CA THR A 310 -17.53 5.30 -9.68
C THR A 310 -16.42 4.99 -8.66
N THR A 311 -16.32 5.74 -7.56
CA THR A 311 -15.17 5.64 -6.63
C THR A 311 -15.61 5.39 -5.20
N ILE A 312 -15.36 4.21 -4.65
CA ILE A 312 -15.61 3.85 -3.26
C ILE A 312 -14.28 3.89 -2.52
N ASN A 313 -14.16 4.78 -1.54
CA ASN A 313 -13.00 4.85 -0.65
C ASN A 313 -13.45 4.53 0.78
N PHE A 314 -12.87 3.50 1.38
CA PHE A 314 -13.28 3.00 2.69
C PHE A 314 -12.09 2.50 3.50
N SER A 315 -12.30 2.39 4.80
CA SER A 315 -11.36 1.76 5.73
C SER A 315 -12.14 0.81 6.64
N VAL A 316 -11.47 -0.23 7.15
CA VAL A 316 -12.06 -1.18 8.09
C VAL A 316 -11.27 -1.11 9.40
N PRO A 317 -11.89 -0.82 10.55
CA PRO A 317 -11.21 -0.80 11.83
C PRO A 317 -10.43 -2.09 12.07
N GLY A 318 -9.17 -1.97 12.51
CA GLY A 318 -8.28 -3.11 12.77
C GLY A 318 -7.56 -3.68 11.55
N PHE A 319 -7.77 -3.13 10.34
CA PHE A 319 -7.07 -3.56 9.13
C PHE A 319 -6.11 -2.51 8.60
N TYR A 320 -4.97 -2.98 8.10
CA TYR A 320 -4.15 -2.18 7.19
C TYR A 320 -4.63 -2.37 5.75
N SER A 321 -4.38 -1.36 4.92
CA SER A 321 -4.72 -1.42 3.49
C SER A 321 -4.08 -2.64 2.81
N LYS A 322 -2.87 -3.03 3.23
CA LYS A 322 -2.17 -4.20 2.70
C LYS A 322 -2.93 -5.51 2.91
N ASP A 323 -3.53 -5.72 4.08
CA ASP A 323 -4.24 -6.96 4.40
C ASP A 323 -5.45 -7.15 3.47
N ILE A 324 -6.24 -6.09 3.28
CA ILE A 324 -7.41 -6.13 2.39
C ILE A 324 -6.99 -6.24 0.93
N MET A 325 -5.93 -5.54 0.51
CA MET A 325 -5.41 -5.64 -0.87
C MET A 325 -4.91 -7.07 -1.17
N ASP A 326 -4.13 -7.67 -0.28
CA ASP A 326 -3.59 -9.02 -0.46
C ASP A 326 -4.75 -10.05 -0.54
N LEU A 327 -5.77 -9.93 0.33
CA LEU A 327 -6.99 -10.73 0.29
C LEU A 327 -7.74 -10.62 -1.05
N PHE A 328 -8.01 -9.40 -1.50
CA PHE A 328 -8.76 -9.15 -2.74
C PHE A 328 -7.97 -9.67 -3.94
N ASP A 329 -6.66 -9.44 -3.97
CA ASP A 329 -5.79 -9.85 -5.07
C ASP A 329 -5.72 -11.39 -5.18
N ALA A 330 -5.65 -12.08 -4.03
CA ALA A 330 -5.72 -13.54 -3.97
C ALA A 330 -7.06 -14.11 -4.47
N ALA A 331 -8.16 -13.37 -4.29
CA ALA A 331 -9.47 -13.71 -4.84
C ALA A 331 -9.69 -13.25 -6.30
N GLY A 332 -8.66 -12.71 -6.96
CA GLY A 332 -8.75 -12.24 -8.35
C GLY A 332 -9.43 -10.87 -8.51
N ILE A 333 -9.59 -10.10 -7.42
CA ILE A 333 -10.18 -8.76 -7.42
C ILE A 333 -9.06 -7.72 -7.30
N ARG A 334 -8.97 -6.79 -8.25
CA ARG A 334 -7.95 -5.73 -8.24
C ARG A 334 -8.52 -4.44 -7.66
N VAL A 335 -7.96 -3.99 -6.56
CA VAL A 335 -8.22 -2.70 -5.90
C VAL A 335 -6.89 -2.00 -5.61
N SER A 336 -6.93 -0.74 -5.19
CA SER A 336 -5.73 0.03 -4.82
C SER A 336 -5.84 0.53 -3.40
N SER A 337 -4.72 0.83 -2.76
CA SER A 337 -4.71 1.66 -1.55
C SER A 337 -4.78 3.15 -1.90
N GLY A 338 -5.10 3.97 -0.90
CA GLY A 338 -5.01 5.43 -0.97
C GLY A 338 -3.57 5.97 -0.85
N SER A 339 -2.64 5.17 -0.34
CA SER A 339 -1.26 5.58 -0.11
C SER A 339 -0.41 5.55 -1.39
N ALA A 340 0.30 6.64 -1.71
CA ALA A 340 1.41 6.58 -2.65
C ALA A 340 2.64 5.94 -1.96
N CYS A 341 3.25 4.93 -2.58
CA CYS A 341 4.32 4.05 -2.04
C CYS A 341 5.66 4.71 -1.63
N SER A 342 5.69 6.00 -1.24
CA SER A 342 6.91 6.76 -0.97
C SER A 342 7.20 7.05 0.52
N SER A 343 6.32 6.68 1.47
CA SER A 343 6.52 6.93 2.91
C SER A 343 6.94 5.66 3.67
N LYS A 344 7.70 5.83 4.77
CA LYS A 344 8.13 4.74 5.68
C LYS A 344 6.94 3.97 6.27
N VAL A 345 5.81 4.65 6.47
CA VAL A 345 4.49 4.07 6.76
C VAL A 345 3.54 4.50 5.64
N PRO A 346 2.95 3.58 4.87
CA PRO A 346 2.00 3.94 3.81
C PRO A 346 0.77 4.61 4.42
N SER A 347 0.59 5.92 4.20
CA SER A 347 -0.62 6.68 4.57
C SER A 347 -1.15 7.43 3.35
N SER A 348 -2.43 7.77 3.37
CA SER A 348 -3.04 8.63 2.36
C SER A 348 -2.87 10.09 2.74
N PHE A 349 -2.05 10.82 1.98
CA PHE A 349 -1.94 12.26 2.15
C PHE A 349 -3.27 13.00 1.89
N VAL A 350 -4.19 12.41 1.11
CA VAL A 350 -5.52 12.98 0.84
C VAL A 350 -6.40 12.85 2.08
N LEU A 351 -6.44 11.68 2.72
CA LEU A 351 -7.21 11.49 3.95
C LEU A 351 -6.57 12.22 5.14
N ASP A 352 -5.24 12.33 5.17
CA ASP A 352 -4.53 13.18 6.14
C ASP A 352 -4.91 14.65 5.96
N ALA A 353 -5.01 15.13 4.72
CA ALA A 353 -5.47 16.50 4.41
C ALA A 353 -6.95 16.73 4.76
N MET A 354 -7.77 15.68 4.73
CA MET A 354 -9.16 15.70 5.21
C MET A 354 -9.25 15.70 6.75
N GLY A 355 -8.14 15.50 7.47
CA GLY A 355 -8.15 15.41 8.92
C GLY A 355 -8.86 14.15 9.44
N LEU A 356 -8.86 13.07 8.66
CA LEU A 356 -9.39 11.79 9.12
C LEU A 356 -8.39 11.11 10.08
N GLU A 357 -8.92 10.24 10.95
CA GLU A 357 -8.12 9.49 11.92
C GLU A 357 -6.99 8.68 11.25
N PRO A 358 -5.80 8.58 11.87
CA PRO A 358 -4.63 7.91 11.26
C PRO A 358 -4.89 6.48 10.79
N TRP A 359 -5.71 5.72 11.53
CA TRP A 359 -6.06 4.34 11.16
C TRP A 359 -6.85 4.28 9.84
N ARG A 360 -7.66 5.31 9.53
CA ARG A 360 -8.39 5.39 8.26
C ARG A 360 -7.43 5.64 7.12
N SER A 361 -6.46 6.55 7.31
CA SER A 361 -5.42 6.87 6.33
C SER A 361 -4.52 5.68 6.00
N GLN A 362 -4.10 4.91 7.01
CA GLN A 362 -3.27 3.70 6.85
C GLN A 362 -4.07 2.49 6.28
N GLY A 363 -5.36 2.41 6.64
CA GLY A 363 -6.30 1.36 6.25
C GLY A 363 -7.06 1.60 4.94
N ALA A 364 -6.80 2.71 4.24
CA ALA A 364 -7.63 3.15 3.12
C ALA A 364 -7.54 2.24 1.89
N ILE A 365 -8.70 1.78 1.43
CA ILE A 365 -8.90 1.05 0.18
C ILE A 365 -9.72 1.88 -0.78
N ARG A 366 -9.22 2.01 -2.00
CA ARG A 366 -9.92 2.55 -3.15
C ARG A 366 -10.38 1.40 -4.05
N LEU A 367 -11.70 1.23 -4.12
CA LEU A 367 -12.38 0.42 -5.13
C LEU A 367 -13.00 1.37 -6.16
N SER A 368 -12.58 1.25 -7.41
CA SER A 368 -13.07 2.09 -8.51
C SER A 368 -13.47 1.27 -9.73
N PHE A 369 -14.75 1.32 -10.06
CA PHE A 369 -15.26 0.82 -11.34
C PHE A 369 -15.27 1.94 -12.36
N GLY A 370 -15.34 1.63 -13.65
CA GLY A 370 -15.40 2.66 -14.68
C GLY A 370 -16.79 2.77 -15.30
N PRO A 371 -17.08 3.87 -16.00
CA PRO A 371 -18.42 4.14 -16.53
C PRO A 371 -18.86 3.19 -17.64
N ALA A 372 -17.98 2.33 -18.19
CA ALA A 372 -18.35 1.29 -19.15
C ALA A 372 -18.62 -0.08 -18.49
N MET A 373 -18.62 -0.18 -17.16
CA MET A 373 -18.97 -1.42 -16.46
C MET A 373 -20.39 -1.86 -16.82
N THR A 374 -20.57 -3.15 -17.06
CA THR A 374 -21.88 -3.76 -17.31
C THR A 374 -22.53 -4.27 -16.03
N GLN A 375 -23.86 -4.45 -16.03
CA GLN A 375 -24.57 -5.05 -14.89
C GLN A 375 -24.06 -6.46 -14.58
N ALA A 376 -23.70 -7.24 -15.61
CA ALA A 376 -23.15 -8.58 -15.43
C ALA A 376 -21.79 -8.55 -14.72
N GLU A 377 -20.90 -7.62 -15.09
CA GLU A 377 -19.62 -7.42 -14.41
C GLU A 377 -19.80 -6.92 -12.97
N CYS A 378 -20.77 -6.03 -12.73
CA CYS A 378 -21.11 -5.57 -11.38
C CYS A 378 -21.60 -6.72 -10.49
N VAL A 379 -22.49 -7.57 -11.00
CA VAL A 379 -22.97 -8.77 -10.27
C VAL A 379 -21.83 -9.75 -10.03
N GLN A 380 -20.97 -9.99 -11.02
CA GLN A 380 -19.79 -10.84 -10.86
C GLN A 380 -18.87 -10.30 -9.77
N ALA A 381 -18.62 -8.98 -9.74
CA ALA A 381 -17.85 -8.32 -8.70
C ALA A 381 -18.49 -8.46 -7.32
N CYS A 382 -19.80 -8.23 -7.19
CA CYS A 382 -20.51 -8.40 -5.91
C CYS A 382 -20.44 -9.85 -5.41
N ASN A 383 -20.67 -10.83 -6.28
CA ASN A 383 -20.62 -12.25 -5.90
C ASN A 383 -19.21 -12.65 -5.44
N ALA A 384 -18.16 -12.20 -6.14
CA ALA A 384 -16.79 -12.48 -5.75
C ALA A 384 -16.40 -11.81 -4.43
N ILE A 385 -16.86 -10.57 -4.19
CA ILE A 385 -16.66 -9.89 -2.91
C ILE A 385 -17.39 -10.67 -1.80
N THR A 386 -18.69 -10.95 -1.94
CA THR A 386 -19.48 -11.64 -0.90
C THR A 386 -18.91 -13.03 -0.58
N ALA A 387 -18.32 -13.74 -1.53
CA ALA A 387 -17.66 -15.02 -1.28
C ALA A 387 -16.46 -14.92 -0.30
N LEU A 388 -15.89 -13.72 -0.11
CA LEU A 388 -14.84 -13.48 0.88
C LEU A 388 -15.36 -13.48 2.33
N ALA A 389 -16.66 -13.37 2.56
CA ALA A 389 -17.23 -13.29 3.92
C ALA A 389 -16.82 -14.50 4.77
N GLU A 390 -16.88 -15.71 4.19
CA GLU A 390 -16.46 -16.94 4.87
C GLU A 390 -14.96 -16.92 5.22
N ILE A 391 -14.12 -16.40 4.33
CA ILE A 391 -12.66 -16.31 4.52
C ILE A 391 -12.33 -15.30 5.62
N VAL A 392 -12.95 -14.13 5.58
CA VAL A 392 -12.75 -13.04 6.54
C VAL A 392 -13.21 -13.46 7.94
N CYS A 393 -14.36 -14.15 8.03
CA CYS A 393 -14.84 -14.74 9.29
C CYS A 393 -13.88 -15.84 9.78
N LYS A 394 -13.47 -16.76 8.90
CA LYS A 394 -12.58 -17.89 9.23
C LYS A 394 -11.23 -17.46 9.79
N HIS A 395 -10.68 -16.35 9.29
CA HIS A 395 -9.37 -15.85 9.73
C HIS A 395 -9.45 -14.72 10.76
N CYS A 396 -10.62 -14.54 11.39
CA CYS A 396 -10.87 -13.58 12.48
C CYS A 396 -10.42 -12.15 12.12
N LEU A 397 -10.63 -11.77 10.86
CA LEU A 397 -10.16 -10.48 10.39
C LEU A 397 -11.09 -9.34 10.87
N VAL A 398 -12.38 -9.59 11.14
CA VAL A 398 -13.37 -8.57 11.58
C VAL A 398 -14.00 -8.90 12.94
N LEU A 399 -14.23 -7.88 13.79
CA LEU A 399 -15.13 -7.96 14.96
C LEU A 399 -16.59 -7.99 14.50
N THR A 400 -17.33 -9.04 14.83
CA THR A 400 -18.79 -8.99 14.81
C THR A 400 -19.33 -9.53 16.12
N ASP A 401 -20.31 -8.85 16.70
CA ASP A 401 -21.01 -9.27 17.94
C ASP A 401 -21.90 -10.51 17.73
N ALA A 402 -21.90 -11.11 16.53
CA ALA A 402 -22.98 -11.97 16.09
C ALA A 402 -22.53 -13.13 15.19
N THR A 403 -21.54 -13.94 15.58
CA THR A 403 -21.53 -15.38 15.22
C THR A 403 -20.49 -16.17 16.02
N PRO A 404 -20.89 -17.01 16.99
CA PRO A 404 -19.99 -17.94 17.66
C PRO A 404 -20.01 -19.28 16.92
N THR A 405 -19.34 -19.42 15.78
CA THR A 405 -19.00 -20.74 15.19
C THR A 405 -18.31 -20.57 13.83
N LEU A 406 -17.08 -21.05 13.69
CA LEU A 406 -16.62 -22.04 12.69
C LEU A 406 -15.08 -22.12 12.69
N GLU A 407 -14.56 -23.34 12.51
CA GLU A 407 -13.17 -23.80 12.67
C GLU A 407 -12.08 -22.80 12.24
N ILE A 408 -11.30 -22.33 13.21
CA ILE A 408 -10.15 -21.45 12.99
C ILE A 408 -8.85 -22.25 12.98
N HIS A 409 -7.88 -21.81 12.18
CA HIS A 409 -6.64 -22.55 11.92
C HIS A 409 -5.35 -21.79 12.30
N ALA A 410 -5.39 -20.70 13.08
CA ALA A 410 -4.15 -20.19 13.66
C ALA A 410 -3.73 -21.14 14.79
N ARG A 411 -2.58 -21.80 14.62
CA ARG A 411 -2.07 -22.85 15.51
C ARG A 411 -0.57 -22.72 15.67
N GLY A 412 -0.02 -23.15 16.79
CA GLY A 412 1.41 -23.05 17.04
C GLY A 412 1.84 -21.61 17.27
N LEU A 413 3.07 -21.26 16.89
CA LEU A 413 3.63 -19.94 17.12
C LEU A 413 3.35 -18.99 15.94
N LEU A 414 2.70 -17.87 16.22
CA LEU A 414 2.46 -16.80 15.26
C LEU A 414 3.34 -15.58 15.61
N GLN A 415 4.07 -15.05 14.64
CA GLN A 415 4.78 -13.78 14.73
C GLN A 415 4.01 -12.71 13.96
N LEU A 416 3.51 -11.71 14.68
CA LEU A 416 2.87 -10.52 14.14
C LEU A 416 3.86 -9.36 14.21
N LYS A 417 3.85 -8.49 13.21
CA LYS A 417 4.77 -7.34 13.16
C LYS A 417 4.03 -6.04 12.88
N HIS A 418 4.48 -4.97 13.53
CA HIS A 418 4.13 -3.59 13.19
C HIS A 418 5.43 -2.80 13.08
N GLU A 419 5.78 -2.39 11.85
CA GLU A 419 7.11 -1.85 11.56
C GLU A 419 8.24 -2.81 12.00
N ALA A 420 9.09 -2.38 12.93
CA ALA A 420 10.13 -3.20 13.54
C ALA A 420 9.62 -3.98 14.77
N LEU A 421 8.50 -3.61 15.36
CA LEU A 421 7.97 -4.26 16.56
C LEU A 421 7.41 -5.64 16.24
N CYS A 422 7.70 -6.62 17.09
CA CYS A 422 7.26 -8.00 16.98
C CYS A 422 6.39 -8.37 18.19
N SER A 423 5.24 -8.97 17.92
CA SER A 423 4.40 -9.63 18.93
C SER A 423 4.25 -11.09 18.57
N TYR A 424 4.21 -11.95 19.58
CA TYR A 424 4.07 -13.38 19.39
C TYR A 424 2.79 -13.89 20.03
N VAL A 425 2.09 -14.80 19.35
CA VAL A 425 0.92 -15.49 19.88
C VAL A 425 1.15 -16.99 19.75
N LEU A 426 1.30 -17.68 20.88
CA LEU A 426 1.39 -19.13 20.94
C LEU A 426 -0.01 -19.69 21.14
N ILE A 427 -0.48 -20.54 20.22
CA ILE A 427 -1.83 -21.10 20.22
C ILE A 427 -1.76 -22.62 20.24
N CYS A 428 -2.36 -23.25 21.25
CA CYS A 428 -2.61 -24.69 21.24
C CYS A 428 -4.08 -24.97 20.89
N PRO A 429 -4.39 -25.46 19.69
CA PRO A 429 -5.77 -25.69 19.29
C PRO A 429 -6.45 -26.82 20.10
N ASP A 430 -5.68 -27.83 20.52
CA ASP A 430 -6.22 -29.00 21.22
C ASP A 430 -6.71 -28.66 22.63
N SER A 431 -5.95 -27.83 23.37
CA SER A 431 -6.35 -27.34 24.69
C SER A 431 -7.11 -26.01 24.62
N ARG A 432 -7.16 -25.37 23.45
CA ARG A 432 -7.64 -24.00 23.23
C ARG A 432 -6.93 -22.95 24.09
N ASP A 433 -5.67 -23.19 24.47
CA ASP A 433 -4.90 -22.21 25.22
C ASP A 433 -4.19 -21.21 24.29
N ALA A 434 -4.02 -19.97 24.75
CA ALA A 434 -3.20 -18.96 24.10
C ALA A 434 -2.26 -18.25 25.09
N VAL A 435 -1.06 -17.91 24.65
CA VAL A 435 -0.15 -16.98 25.36
C VAL A 435 0.31 -15.90 24.39
N VAL A 436 0.24 -14.65 24.80
CA VAL A 436 0.75 -13.50 24.04
C VAL A 436 2.06 -13.04 24.66
N ILE A 437 3.07 -12.76 23.83
CA ILE A 437 4.40 -12.30 24.26
C ILE A 437 4.78 -11.05 23.46
N ASP A 438 5.29 -10.03 24.14
CA ASP A 438 5.64 -8.70 23.61
C ASP A 438 4.50 -8.05 22.82
N PRO A 439 3.29 -7.88 23.41
CA PRO A 439 2.15 -7.29 22.72
C PRO A 439 2.39 -5.81 22.40
N VAL A 440 2.20 -5.42 21.14
CA VAL A 440 2.33 -4.01 20.72
C VAL A 440 0.99 -3.39 20.35
N LEU A 441 0.83 -2.10 20.68
CA LEU A 441 -0.48 -1.43 20.68
C LEU A 441 -1.21 -1.49 19.32
N PRO A 442 -0.54 -1.27 18.17
CA PRO A 442 -1.20 -1.35 16.87
C PRO A 442 -1.72 -2.75 16.51
N LEU A 443 -1.24 -3.81 17.19
CA LEU A 443 -1.65 -5.20 16.96
C LEU A 443 -2.67 -5.72 17.98
N ALA A 444 -3.00 -4.95 19.02
CA ALA A 444 -3.87 -5.37 20.11
C ALA A 444 -5.24 -5.90 19.63
N GLY A 445 -5.89 -5.15 18.73
CA GLY A 445 -7.18 -5.55 18.15
C GLY A 445 -7.10 -6.86 17.37
N ARG A 446 -6.04 -7.04 16.55
CA ARG A 446 -5.83 -8.28 15.80
C ARG A 446 -5.58 -9.48 16.72
N ILE A 447 -4.80 -9.30 17.78
CA ILE A 447 -4.52 -10.36 18.77
C ILE A 447 -5.81 -10.74 19.51
N ALA A 448 -6.58 -9.75 19.97
CA ALA A 448 -7.87 -9.98 20.62
C ALA A 448 -8.84 -10.75 19.71
N ASN A 449 -8.92 -10.38 18.42
CA ASN A 449 -9.75 -11.08 17.44
C ASN A 449 -9.32 -12.54 17.26
N ILE A 450 -8.02 -12.81 17.19
CA ILE A 450 -7.51 -14.19 17.12
C ILE A 450 -7.95 -14.98 18.35
N ILE A 451 -7.85 -14.42 19.56
CA ILE A 451 -8.20 -15.11 20.81
C ILE A 451 -9.70 -15.35 20.90
N GLN A 452 -10.50 -14.29 20.81
CA GLN A 452 -11.96 -14.36 20.94
C GLN A 452 -12.59 -15.18 19.82
N GLY A 453 -12.12 -14.99 18.59
CA GLY A 453 -12.65 -15.67 17.42
C GLY A 453 -12.59 -17.19 17.57
N GLN A 454 -11.49 -17.77 18.08
CA GLN A 454 -11.38 -19.22 18.29
C GLN A 454 -11.85 -19.72 19.65
N GLY A 455 -12.38 -18.83 20.48
CA GLY A 455 -12.73 -19.15 21.86
C GLY A 455 -11.51 -19.71 22.62
N LEU A 456 -10.34 -19.10 22.40
CA LEU A 456 -9.11 -19.47 23.11
C LEU A 456 -9.16 -18.91 24.54
N THR A 457 -8.66 -19.69 25.50
CA THR A 457 -8.41 -19.26 26.86
C THR A 457 -7.05 -18.58 26.93
N LEU A 458 -7.04 -17.29 27.25
CA LEU A 458 -5.81 -16.52 27.38
C LEU A 458 -5.13 -16.87 28.71
N LYS A 459 -3.97 -17.54 28.65
CA LYS A 459 -3.23 -17.98 29.83
C LYS A 459 -2.41 -16.85 30.44
N ALA A 460 -1.79 -16.04 29.59
CA ALA A 460 -1.02 -14.88 30.00
C ALA A 460 -0.78 -13.95 28.80
N VAL A 461 -0.57 -12.67 29.13
CA VAL A 461 -0.04 -11.65 28.21
C VAL A 461 1.24 -11.14 28.86
N LEU A 462 2.36 -11.44 28.22
CA LEU A 462 3.70 -11.31 28.78
C LEU A 462 4.51 -10.28 28.01
N ASP A 463 5.36 -9.55 28.70
CA ASP A 463 6.41 -8.72 28.13
C ASP A 463 7.78 -9.33 28.49
N THR A 464 8.74 -9.26 27.59
CA THR A 464 10.15 -9.60 27.89
C THR A 464 10.86 -8.47 28.61
N HIS A 465 10.47 -7.22 28.32
CA HIS A 465 10.99 -5.99 28.94
C HIS A 465 10.08 -4.79 28.61
N LEU A 466 10.28 -3.65 29.28
CA LEU A 466 9.50 -2.42 29.05
C LEU A 466 10.42 -1.21 28.92
N HIS A 467 10.21 -0.38 27.90
CA HIS A 467 10.83 0.95 27.81
C HIS A 467 10.00 1.88 26.92
N ARG A 468 10.40 3.16 26.82
CA ARG A 468 9.65 4.19 26.08
C ARG A 468 9.34 3.80 24.63
N ASP A 469 10.29 3.15 23.96
CA ASP A 469 10.15 2.74 22.57
C ASP A 469 9.45 1.36 22.39
N HIS A 470 9.09 0.68 23.49
CA HIS A 470 8.36 -0.60 23.50
C HIS A 470 7.20 -0.50 24.49
N LEU A 471 6.10 0.11 24.04
CA LEU A 471 4.88 0.25 24.82
C LEU A 471 4.05 -1.04 24.74
N SER A 472 3.94 -1.73 25.87
CA SER A 472 3.11 -2.94 26.01
C SER A 472 1.63 -2.64 25.79
N ALA A 473 0.97 -3.47 24.98
CA ALA A 473 -0.47 -3.46 24.75
C ALA A 473 -1.25 -4.42 25.65
N ARG A 474 -0.62 -4.90 26.73
CA ARG A 474 -1.21 -5.89 27.63
C ARG A 474 -2.57 -5.46 28.17
N ARG A 475 -2.70 -4.20 28.60
CA ARG A 475 -3.94 -3.70 29.21
C ARG A 475 -5.06 -3.63 28.18
N GLU A 476 -4.73 -3.21 26.97
CA GLU A 476 -5.65 -3.06 25.85
C GLU A 476 -6.16 -4.42 25.38
N ILE A 477 -5.29 -5.42 25.26
CA ILE A 477 -5.69 -6.80 24.90
C ILE A 477 -6.62 -7.37 25.97
N ILE A 478 -6.27 -7.26 27.26
CA ILE A 478 -7.11 -7.76 28.36
C ILE A 478 -8.47 -7.04 28.36
N ALA A 479 -8.49 -5.73 28.11
CA ALA A 479 -9.73 -4.95 28.02
C ALA A 479 -10.62 -5.36 26.85
N LEU A 480 -10.02 -5.61 25.68
CA LEU A 480 -10.77 -6.06 24.49
C LEU A 480 -11.36 -7.46 24.68
N ILE A 481 -10.65 -8.34 25.41
CA ILE A 481 -11.09 -9.73 25.65
C ILE A 481 -12.12 -9.81 26.79
N GLY A 482 -12.05 -8.91 27.78
CA GLY A 482 -12.95 -8.87 28.93
C GLY A 482 -12.52 -9.75 30.12
N GLU A 483 -11.30 -10.30 30.12
CA GLU A 483 -10.77 -11.20 31.17
C GLU A 483 -9.96 -10.45 32.24
N HIS A 484 -10.47 -9.33 32.73
CA HIS A 484 -9.72 -8.45 33.64
C HIS A 484 -9.28 -9.11 34.95
N GLU A 485 -10.14 -9.89 35.61
CA GLU A 485 -9.87 -10.45 36.94
C GLU A 485 -8.80 -11.56 36.91
N SER A 486 -8.75 -12.34 35.84
CA SER A 486 -7.83 -13.49 35.67
C SER A 486 -6.36 -13.08 35.52
N HIS A 487 -6.09 -11.79 35.29
CA HIS A 487 -4.75 -11.27 35.01
C HIS A 487 -4.25 -10.20 36.00
N GLN A 488 -4.93 -10.00 37.14
CA GLN A 488 -4.52 -8.98 38.12
C GLN A 488 -3.31 -9.38 39.00
N ASP A 489 -3.12 -10.67 39.31
CA ASP A 489 -2.02 -11.14 40.17
C ASP A 489 -0.77 -11.55 39.36
N CYS A 490 -0.24 -10.61 38.61
CA CYS A 490 0.99 -10.76 37.84
C CYS A 490 2.08 -9.77 38.27
N ASP A 491 3.33 -10.04 37.88
CA ASP A 491 4.42 -9.09 38.00
C ASP A 491 4.33 -7.97 36.95
N VAL A 492 5.33 -7.08 36.95
CA VAL A 492 5.37 -5.93 36.05
C VAL A 492 5.35 -6.33 34.56
N LEU A 493 5.87 -7.52 34.23
CA LEU A 493 5.94 -8.08 32.88
C LEU A 493 4.78 -9.01 32.54
N GLY A 494 3.77 -9.12 33.41
CA GLY A 494 2.59 -9.95 33.15
C GLY A 494 2.72 -11.42 33.54
N TRP A 495 3.84 -11.81 34.15
CA TRP A 495 4.03 -13.17 34.63
C TRP A 495 3.23 -13.43 35.92
N PRO A 496 2.38 -14.47 36.00
CA PRO A 496 1.63 -14.78 37.23
C PRO A 496 2.56 -15.09 38.42
N LYS A 497 2.42 -14.38 39.54
CA LYS A 497 3.44 -14.37 40.63
C LYS A 497 3.69 -15.72 41.28
N GLN A 498 2.69 -16.60 41.31
CA GLN A 498 2.75 -17.90 41.99
C GLN A 498 3.02 -19.08 41.04
N GLN A 499 3.32 -18.82 39.76
CA GLN A 499 3.53 -19.86 38.76
C GLN A 499 4.98 -19.86 38.28
N PRO A 500 5.80 -20.88 38.58
CA PRO A 500 7.18 -20.96 38.08
C PRO A 500 7.24 -21.30 36.58
N GLU A 501 6.18 -21.90 36.04
CA GLU A 501 6.02 -22.26 34.64
C GLU A 501 4.59 -21.99 34.18
N LEU A 502 4.41 -21.68 32.90
CA LEU A 502 3.10 -21.56 32.26
C LEU A 502 2.89 -22.73 31.30
N ILE A 503 1.69 -23.31 31.32
CA ILE A 503 1.31 -24.42 30.44
C ILE A 503 0.36 -23.87 29.36
N CYS A 504 0.69 -24.15 28.11
CA CYS A 504 -0.14 -23.87 26.94
C CYS A 504 -0.18 -25.14 26.08
N GLY A 505 -1.16 -26.01 26.36
CA GLY A 505 -1.22 -27.36 25.79
C GLY A 505 0.06 -28.17 26.03
N PRO A 506 0.75 -28.69 24.99
CA PRO A 506 1.98 -29.46 25.14
C PRO A 506 3.22 -28.59 25.43
N TYR A 507 3.08 -27.26 25.38
CA TYR A 507 4.18 -26.34 25.58
C TYR A 507 4.26 -25.87 27.03
N ARG A 508 5.49 -25.74 27.51
CA ARG A 508 5.82 -25.16 28.81
C ARG A 508 6.66 -23.91 28.60
N LEU A 509 6.26 -22.80 29.20
CA LEU A 509 7.02 -21.56 29.19
C LEU A 509 7.66 -21.35 30.56
N THR A 510 8.95 -21.02 30.58
CA THR A 510 9.68 -20.69 31.80
C THR A 510 10.40 -19.37 31.64
N LYS A 511 10.43 -18.54 32.69
CA LYS A 511 11.09 -17.24 32.70
C LYS A 511 12.52 -17.36 33.21
N LEU A 512 13.48 -16.80 32.48
CA LEU A 512 14.89 -16.69 32.87
C LEU A 512 15.23 -15.20 33.00
N ALA A 513 15.74 -14.78 34.16
CA ALA A 513 16.18 -13.40 34.35
C ALA A 513 17.39 -13.13 33.45
N THR A 514 17.28 -12.11 32.58
CA THR A 514 18.34 -11.71 31.66
C THR A 514 18.48 -10.18 31.64
N PRO A 515 18.83 -9.56 32.80
CA PRO A 515 18.97 -8.12 32.91
C PRO A 515 20.11 -7.58 32.04
N GLY A 516 20.06 -6.29 31.76
CA GLY A 516 21.16 -5.56 31.14
C GLY A 516 20.71 -4.57 30.08
N HIS A 517 19.78 -4.97 29.21
CA HIS A 517 19.10 -4.01 28.33
C HIS A 517 18.19 -3.08 29.14
N THR A 518 17.37 -3.71 30.00
CA THR A 518 16.71 -3.09 31.15
C THR A 518 16.95 -3.94 32.39
N ALA A 519 16.69 -3.40 33.59
CA ALA A 519 16.97 -4.09 34.85
C ALA A 519 16.02 -5.28 35.09
N GLU A 520 14.79 -5.20 34.57
CA GLU A 520 13.75 -6.20 34.71
C GLU A 520 13.68 -7.19 33.55
N ALA A 521 14.52 -7.03 32.52
CA ALA A 521 14.47 -7.84 31.31
C ALA A 521 14.58 -9.35 31.59
N VAL A 522 13.78 -10.13 30.86
CA VAL A 522 13.73 -11.59 30.96
C VAL A 522 13.74 -12.22 29.58
N THR A 523 14.24 -13.44 29.53
CA THR A 523 14.07 -14.34 28.39
C THR A 523 13.01 -15.39 28.72
N ILE A 524 12.01 -15.54 27.87
CA ILE A 524 10.97 -16.57 28.01
C ILE A 524 11.37 -17.77 27.17
N LEU A 525 11.54 -18.93 27.79
CA LEU A 525 11.93 -20.17 27.11
C LEU A 525 10.70 -21.00 26.76
N LEU A 526 10.54 -21.32 25.48
CA LEU A 526 9.50 -22.22 24.99
C LEU A 526 10.02 -23.66 24.94
N ARG A 527 9.45 -24.51 25.78
CA ARG A 527 9.81 -25.93 25.88
C ARG A 527 8.67 -26.81 25.42
N LYS A 528 9.03 -27.95 24.83
CA LYS A 528 8.14 -29.11 24.69
C LYS A 528 8.94 -30.30 25.19
N GLU A 529 8.37 -31.02 26.15
CA GLU A 529 9.11 -32.02 26.94
C GLU A 529 10.37 -31.40 27.59
N GLN A 530 11.55 -32.02 27.44
CA GLN A 530 12.82 -31.53 28.00
C GLN A 530 13.60 -30.63 27.03
N GLN A 531 13.08 -30.40 25.81
CA GLN A 531 13.78 -29.63 24.78
C GLN A 531 13.29 -28.18 24.73
N ILE A 532 14.24 -27.24 24.65
CA ILE A 532 13.98 -25.83 24.37
C ILE A 532 13.96 -25.65 22.84
N TYR A 533 12.86 -25.11 22.31
CA TYR A 533 12.68 -24.89 20.87
C TYR A 533 12.91 -23.45 20.46
N ALA A 534 12.51 -22.51 21.32
CA ALA A 534 12.68 -21.08 21.10
C ALA A 534 12.93 -20.35 22.42
N ALA A 535 13.62 -19.22 22.34
CA ALA A 535 13.82 -18.27 23.41
C ALA A 535 13.36 -16.88 22.94
N PHE A 536 12.34 -16.34 23.58
CA PHE A 536 11.92 -14.94 23.40
C PHE A 536 12.84 -14.08 24.26
N ALA A 537 13.90 -13.55 23.65
CA ALA A 537 14.99 -12.86 24.32
C ALA A 537 14.76 -11.34 24.43
N GLY A 538 13.61 -10.85 23.98
CA GLY A 538 13.34 -9.41 23.90
C GLY A 538 14.41 -8.71 23.09
N ASP A 539 15.00 -7.68 23.65
CA ASP A 539 16.09 -6.93 23.01
C ASP A 539 17.48 -7.33 23.49
N LEU A 540 17.62 -8.41 24.30
CA LEU A 540 18.93 -8.94 24.71
C LEU A 540 19.78 -9.32 23.48
N ILE A 541 19.20 -10.12 22.57
CA ILE A 541 19.81 -10.51 21.29
C ILE A 541 18.80 -10.19 20.19
N LEU A 542 19.23 -9.41 19.22
CA LEU A 542 18.45 -9.05 18.03
C LEU A 542 18.99 -9.81 16.81
N PRO A 543 18.18 -10.05 15.76
CA PRO A 543 18.67 -10.57 14.49
C PRO A 543 19.76 -9.65 13.89
N GLY A 544 21.01 -10.07 14.00
CA GLY A 544 22.17 -9.27 13.60
C GLY A 544 22.56 -8.19 14.59
N GLY A 545 22.24 -8.35 15.88
CA GLY A 545 22.53 -7.33 16.87
C GLY A 545 22.41 -7.71 18.34
N VAL A 546 22.73 -6.75 19.21
CA VAL A 546 22.64 -6.84 20.66
C VAL A 546 21.97 -5.59 21.21
N GLY A 547 21.17 -5.73 22.28
CA GLY A 547 20.46 -4.63 22.92
C GLY A 547 21.38 -3.52 23.44
N ARG A 548 20.93 -2.28 23.34
CA ARG A 548 21.61 -1.11 23.94
C ARG A 548 21.48 -1.11 25.46
N THR A 549 22.35 -0.41 26.17
CA THR A 549 22.34 -0.34 27.65
C THR A 549 22.33 1.07 28.21
N ASP A 550 22.24 2.10 27.36
CA ASP A 550 22.16 3.51 27.78
C ASP A 550 20.73 3.95 28.17
N LEU A 551 19.79 3.01 28.20
CA LEU A 551 18.44 3.22 28.73
C LEU A 551 18.46 3.26 30.27
N PRO A 552 17.47 3.91 30.92
CA PRO A 552 17.34 3.87 32.37
C PRO A 552 17.27 2.43 32.90
N GLY A 553 18.22 2.07 33.78
CA GLY A 553 18.32 0.71 34.34
C GLY A 553 19.07 -0.29 33.45
N GLY A 554 19.60 0.13 32.30
CA GLY A 554 20.51 -0.69 31.51
C GLY A 554 21.88 -0.83 32.17
N ASP A 555 22.49 -2.01 32.07
CA ASP A 555 23.79 -2.36 32.63
C ASP A 555 24.53 -3.34 31.70
N MET A 556 25.74 -2.95 31.28
CA MET A 556 26.53 -3.73 30.33
C MET A 556 27.10 -5.03 30.91
N SER A 557 27.50 -5.02 32.19
CA SER A 557 28.05 -6.21 32.83
C SER A 557 26.94 -7.25 32.98
N ALA A 558 25.76 -6.81 33.42
CA ALA A 558 24.57 -7.64 33.50
C ALA A 558 24.18 -8.17 32.12
N LEU A 559 24.25 -7.35 31.06
CA LEU A 559 23.97 -7.79 29.69
C LEU A 559 24.92 -8.92 29.25
N ALA A 560 26.23 -8.75 29.47
CA ALA A 560 27.23 -9.75 29.14
C ALA A 560 27.02 -11.07 29.91
N ASP A 561 26.73 -10.98 31.20
CA ASP A 561 26.44 -12.15 32.04
C ASP A 561 25.15 -12.84 31.60
N SER A 562 24.12 -12.08 31.23
CA SER A 562 22.87 -12.59 30.67
C SER A 562 23.07 -13.31 29.34
N ILE A 563 23.93 -12.77 28.46
CA ILE A 563 24.29 -13.42 27.19
C ILE A 563 25.02 -14.75 27.44
N ARG A 564 25.97 -14.79 28.37
CA ARG A 564 26.69 -16.04 28.74
C ARG A 564 25.75 -17.07 29.36
N LEU A 565 24.87 -16.63 30.26
CA LEU A 565 23.85 -17.47 30.87
C LEU A 565 22.93 -18.07 29.81
N LEU A 566 22.49 -17.25 28.85
CA LEU A 566 21.64 -17.70 27.76
C LEU A 566 22.38 -18.71 26.86
N ALA A 567 23.64 -18.43 26.50
CA ALA A 567 24.46 -19.32 25.69
C ALA A 567 24.74 -20.68 26.38
N ALA A 568 24.88 -20.68 27.71
CA ALA A 568 25.01 -21.92 28.49
C ALA A 568 23.68 -22.71 28.60
N THR A 569 22.54 -22.05 28.38
CA THR A 569 21.20 -22.63 28.52
C THR A 569 20.67 -23.17 27.19
N LEU A 570 20.93 -22.49 26.08
CA LEU A 570 20.41 -22.83 24.77
C LEU A 570 21.37 -23.73 23.99
N LYS A 571 20.82 -24.53 23.08
CA LYS A 571 21.61 -25.22 22.03
C LYS A 571 21.86 -24.26 20.86
N ASP A 572 22.93 -24.51 20.11
CA ASP A 572 23.34 -23.75 18.91
C ASP A 572 22.20 -23.46 17.93
N ASN A 573 21.31 -24.44 17.70
CA ASN A 573 20.20 -24.35 16.76
C ASN A 573 18.88 -23.86 17.38
N THR A 574 18.87 -23.45 18.65
CA THR A 574 17.67 -22.91 19.29
C THR A 574 17.31 -21.58 18.66
N LEU A 575 16.04 -21.38 18.30
CA LEU A 575 15.58 -20.11 17.75
C LEU A 575 15.61 -19.03 18.84
N VAL A 576 16.11 -17.85 18.49
CA VAL A 576 16.10 -16.65 19.32
C VAL A 576 15.20 -15.63 18.65
N LEU A 577 14.15 -15.25 19.38
CA LEU A 577 13.07 -14.37 18.94
C LEU A 577 13.16 -13.06 19.71
N SER A 578 13.13 -11.93 19.01
CA SER A 578 13.31 -10.60 19.59
C SER A 578 12.02 -9.79 19.57
N SER A 579 11.93 -8.76 20.44
CA SER A 579 10.80 -7.83 20.39
C SER A 579 10.90 -6.84 19.22
N HIS A 580 12.12 -6.63 18.68
CA HIS A 580 12.38 -5.82 17.51
C HIS A 580 13.08 -6.56 16.36
N ASP A 581 12.69 -6.27 15.13
CA ASP A 581 13.30 -6.71 13.88
C ASP A 581 13.37 -5.56 12.86
N TYR A 582 14.46 -4.81 12.92
CA TYR A 582 14.70 -3.63 12.07
C TYR A 582 15.07 -3.96 10.62
N ALA A 583 15.52 -5.18 10.35
CA ALA A 583 16.11 -5.57 9.06
C ALA A 583 15.29 -6.63 8.31
N GLN A 584 14.04 -6.90 8.74
CA GLN A 584 13.18 -7.96 8.18
C GLN A 584 13.87 -9.34 8.21
N ARG A 585 14.61 -9.60 9.28
CA ARG A 585 15.38 -10.84 9.51
C ARG A 585 14.60 -11.87 10.32
N PHE A 586 13.43 -11.50 10.86
CA PHE A 586 12.44 -12.27 11.61
C PHE A 586 12.94 -12.89 12.92
N PHE A 587 13.99 -13.69 12.86
CA PHE A 587 14.60 -14.38 14.00
C PHE A 587 16.03 -14.82 13.66
N THR A 588 16.73 -15.33 14.67
CA THR A 588 18.08 -15.91 14.52
C THR A 588 18.18 -17.23 15.30
N THR A 589 19.31 -17.91 15.23
CA THR A 589 19.69 -18.96 16.20
C THR A 589 20.85 -18.46 17.04
N LEU A 590 21.13 -19.11 18.17
CA LEU A 590 22.30 -18.74 18.98
C LEU A 590 23.60 -18.81 18.15
N ALA A 591 23.83 -19.91 17.43
CA ALA A 591 25.03 -20.06 16.60
C ALA A 591 25.11 -19.01 15.49
N LEU A 592 23.99 -18.72 14.82
CA LEU A 592 23.94 -17.70 13.77
C LEU A 592 24.19 -16.30 14.34
N ALA A 593 23.59 -15.97 15.50
CA ALA A 593 23.82 -14.70 16.16
C ALA A 593 25.30 -14.51 16.49
N ILE A 594 25.97 -15.55 17.00
CA ILE A 594 27.40 -15.52 17.34
C ILE A 594 28.24 -15.33 16.09
N GLN A 595 27.89 -16.02 15.00
CA GLN A 595 28.59 -15.93 13.72
C GLN A 595 28.43 -14.53 13.08
N GLU A 596 27.24 -13.95 13.16
CA GLU A 596 26.90 -12.68 12.49
C GLU A 596 27.31 -11.44 13.31
N GLN A 597 27.59 -11.58 14.61
CA GLN A 597 27.93 -10.47 15.50
C GLN A 597 29.26 -10.69 16.22
N PRO A 598 30.34 -10.02 15.77
CA PRO A 598 31.65 -10.08 16.41
C PRO A 598 31.61 -9.69 17.91
N LEU A 599 30.77 -8.71 18.27
CA LEU A 599 30.55 -8.34 19.68
C LEU A 599 29.98 -9.52 20.48
N LEU A 600 28.99 -10.22 19.96
CA LEU A 600 28.41 -11.38 20.66
C LEU A 600 29.43 -12.51 20.80
N HIS A 601 30.24 -12.75 19.77
CA HIS A 601 31.34 -13.70 19.82
C HIS A 601 32.35 -13.35 20.93
N ALA A 602 32.79 -12.09 20.98
CA ALA A 602 33.78 -11.66 21.95
C ALA A 602 33.26 -11.64 23.40
N LEU A 603 32.00 -11.26 23.62
CA LEU A 603 31.36 -11.33 24.95
C LEU A 603 31.36 -12.76 25.52
N LEU A 604 31.23 -13.77 24.65
CA LEU A 604 31.28 -15.18 25.02
C LEU A 604 32.71 -15.71 25.22
N GLN A 605 33.70 -15.17 24.50
CA GLN A 605 35.12 -15.54 24.67
C GLN A 605 35.81 -14.83 25.85
N ASN A 606 35.13 -13.90 26.51
CA ASN A 606 35.65 -13.11 27.64
C ASN A 606 36.93 -12.32 27.28
N GLU A 607 37.00 -11.81 26.04
CA GLU A 607 38.10 -10.98 25.55
C GLU A 607 38.07 -9.60 26.22
N ALA A 608 38.90 -9.43 27.25
CA ALA A 608 38.88 -8.30 28.19
C ALA A 608 39.52 -6.99 27.68
N ASP A 609 40.02 -6.94 26.45
CA ASP A 609 40.90 -5.86 25.94
C ASP A 609 40.26 -4.95 24.86
N ILE A 610 38.97 -5.09 24.57
CA ILE A 610 38.27 -4.24 23.61
C ILE A 610 37.30 -3.34 24.38
N ASP A 611 37.38 -2.02 24.15
CA ASP A 611 36.44 -1.03 24.72
C ASP A 611 35.08 -1.12 24.03
N TRP A 612 34.40 -2.24 24.27
CA TRP A 612 33.07 -2.54 23.73
C TRP A 612 32.04 -1.48 24.11
N GLN A 613 32.22 -0.85 25.27
CA GLN A 613 31.35 0.20 25.82
C GLN A 613 31.36 1.43 24.92
N GLN A 614 32.56 1.88 24.51
CA GLN A 614 32.71 2.99 23.59
C GLN A 614 32.20 2.66 22.18
N GLN A 615 32.38 1.43 21.70
CA GLN A 615 31.87 0.98 20.40
C GLN A 615 30.33 0.94 20.36
N LEU A 616 29.69 0.37 21.39
CA LEU A 616 28.23 0.36 21.56
C LEU A 616 27.65 1.76 21.59
N GLN A 617 28.28 2.67 22.33
CA GLN A 617 27.78 4.04 22.47
C GLN A 617 28.03 4.87 21.20
N GLN A 618 29.17 4.71 20.52
CA GLN A 618 29.45 5.40 19.26
C GLN A 618 28.51 4.96 18.13
N GLN A 619 28.25 3.66 17.99
CA GLN A 619 27.31 3.17 16.98
C GLN A 619 25.87 3.59 17.29
N ALA A 620 25.43 3.54 18.56
CA ALA A 620 24.11 4.02 18.95
C ALA A 620 23.91 5.52 18.60
N VAL A 621 24.94 6.35 18.81
CA VAL A 621 24.94 7.77 18.43
C VAL A 621 24.89 7.96 16.91
N LEU A 622 25.66 7.18 16.14
CA LEU A 622 25.63 7.21 14.67
C LEU A 622 24.26 6.84 14.11
N LEU A 623 23.62 5.81 14.66
CA LEU A 623 22.30 5.34 14.23
C LEU A 623 21.19 6.35 14.60
N GLN A 624 21.27 6.97 15.77
CA GLN A 624 20.38 8.07 16.17
C GLN A 624 20.51 9.29 15.24
N GLN A 625 21.73 9.66 14.81
CA GLN A 625 21.96 10.77 13.87
C GLN A 625 21.39 10.51 12.47
N GLN A 626 21.21 9.25 12.08
CA GLN A 626 20.57 8.85 10.82
C GLN A 626 19.03 8.80 10.91
N ASN A 627 18.41 9.30 12.00
CA ASN A 627 16.97 9.24 12.23
C ASN A 627 16.42 7.79 12.20
N GLN A 628 17.21 6.85 12.71
CA GLN A 628 16.81 5.46 12.97
C GLN A 628 16.86 5.24 14.48
N HIS A 629 15.69 5.31 15.15
CA HIS A 629 15.58 4.93 16.55
C HIS A 629 15.72 3.40 16.65
N LEU A 630 16.94 2.91 16.89
CA LEU A 630 17.25 1.50 17.04
C LEU A 630 17.47 1.17 18.53
N CYS A 631 16.86 0.09 19.01
CA CYS A 631 16.97 -0.42 20.38
C CYS A 631 18.19 -1.36 20.57
N GLY A 632 19.04 -1.50 19.55
CA GLY A 632 20.32 -2.20 19.65
C GLY A 632 21.27 -1.91 18.48
N LEU A 633 22.49 -2.47 18.57
CA LEU A 633 23.45 -2.43 17.47
C LEU A 633 23.06 -3.44 16.41
N VAL A 634 22.65 -3.02 15.23
CA VAL A 634 22.33 -3.94 14.15
C VAL A 634 23.32 -3.76 13.01
N GLU A 635 24.28 -4.68 12.88
CA GLU A 635 25.14 -4.75 11.69
C GLU A 635 24.62 -5.84 10.75
N VAL A 636 24.28 -5.42 9.53
CA VAL A 636 23.76 -6.32 8.50
C VAL A 636 24.86 -6.63 7.51
N SER A 637 25.41 -7.84 7.58
CA SER A 637 26.19 -8.40 6.46
C SER A 637 25.24 -8.76 5.31
N LEU A 638 25.56 -8.28 4.11
CA LEU A 638 24.73 -8.37 2.89
C LEU A 638 24.81 -9.72 2.15
N SER A 639 25.19 -10.82 2.80
CA SER A 639 25.29 -12.11 2.08
C SER A 639 23.89 -12.71 1.83
N ASP A 640 23.22 -12.18 0.82
CA ASP A 640 21.85 -12.45 0.37
C ASP A 640 21.82 -13.37 -0.86
N ALA A 641 22.80 -14.27 -1.03
CA ALA A 641 22.80 -15.21 -2.16
C ALA A 641 21.53 -16.08 -2.08
N THR A 642 20.56 -15.75 -2.92
CA THR A 642 19.29 -16.45 -3.02
C THR A 642 19.16 -16.89 -4.46
N ASP A 643 18.92 -18.18 -4.69
CA ASP A 643 18.70 -18.67 -6.04
C ASP A 643 17.32 -18.20 -6.51
N VAL A 644 17.29 -17.48 -7.61
CA VAL A 644 16.06 -16.90 -8.16
C VAL A 644 15.71 -17.64 -9.45
N ILE A 645 14.53 -18.24 -9.48
CA ILE A 645 13.99 -18.93 -10.65
C ILE A 645 13.15 -17.95 -11.46
N ALA A 646 13.46 -17.83 -12.74
CA ALA A 646 12.65 -17.06 -13.68
C ALA A 646 11.38 -17.85 -14.06
N PRO A 647 10.21 -17.21 -14.25
CA PRO A 647 8.94 -17.87 -14.60
C PRO A 647 9.05 -18.87 -15.75
N GLU A 648 9.78 -18.50 -16.81
CA GLU A 648 10.00 -19.31 -18.02
C GLU A 648 10.78 -20.62 -17.76
N HIS A 649 11.56 -20.69 -16.67
CA HIS A 649 12.33 -21.87 -16.30
C HIS A 649 11.65 -22.72 -15.23
N LEU A 650 10.55 -22.25 -14.64
CA LEU A 650 9.92 -22.91 -13.49
C LEU A 650 9.47 -24.34 -13.83
N ALA A 651 8.84 -24.54 -14.98
CA ALA A 651 8.33 -25.86 -15.38
C ALA A 651 9.47 -26.90 -15.48
N GLY A 652 10.58 -26.53 -16.13
CA GLY A 652 11.75 -27.41 -16.26
C GLY A 652 12.42 -27.67 -14.92
N PHE A 653 12.54 -26.64 -14.09
CA PHE A 653 13.09 -26.75 -12.73
C PHE A 653 12.29 -27.73 -11.87
N MET A 654 10.96 -27.60 -11.83
CA MET A 654 10.10 -28.48 -11.04
C MET A 654 10.16 -29.95 -11.49
N GLN A 655 10.36 -30.20 -12.79
CA GLN A 655 10.51 -31.57 -13.31
C GLN A 655 11.86 -32.19 -12.96
N GLN A 656 12.92 -31.39 -12.86
CA GLN A 656 14.28 -31.85 -12.54
C GLN A 656 14.48 -32.12 -11.05
N HIS A 657 13.72 -31.44 -10.17
CA HIS A 657 13.85 -31.57 -8.73
C HIS A 657 12.71 -32.41 -8.12
N GLY A 658 12.83 -33.74 -8.20
CA GLY A 658 11.80 -34.69 -7.74
C GLY A 658 11.51 -34.67 -6.23
N THR A 659 12.37 -34.08 -5.41
CA THR A 659 12.21 -33.92 -3.94
C THR A 659 11.87 -32.49 -3.51
N LEU A 660 11.64 -31.59 -4.46
CA LEU A 660 11.32 -30.18 -4.20
C LEU A 660 10.07 -30.06 -3.31
N GLN A 661 10.11 -29.17 -2.34
CA GLN A 661 8.93 -28.73 -1.61
C GLN A 661 8.53 -27.35 -2.11
N VAL A 662 7.31 -27.21 -2.65
CA VAL A 662 6.77 -25.89 -2.98
C VAL A 662 6.05 -25.36 -1.75
N VAL A 663 6.48 -24.19 -1.27
CA VAL A 663 5.97 -23.59 -0.04
C VAL A 663 5.27 -22.27 -0.37
N ASP A 664 3.99 -22.20 -0.06
CA ASP A 664 3.21 -20.98 -0.16
C ASP A 664 3.39 -20.15 1.11
N VAL A 665 4.14 -19.05 0.99
CA VAL A 665 4.42 -18.15 2.12
C VAL A 665 3.40 -17.03 2.30
N ARG A 666 2.29 -17.07 1.55
CA ARG A 666 1.20 -16.11 1.71
C ARG A 666 0.47 -16.28 3.03
N GLU A 667 -0.18 -15.23 3.50
CA GLU A 667 -0.92 -15.29 4.75
C GLU A 667 -2.18 -16.17 4.60
N PRO A 668 -2.71 -16.76 5.69
CA PRO A 668 -3.79 -17.75 5.61
C PRO A 668 -5.03 -17.30 4.83
N HIS A 669 -5.35 -16.01 4.91
CA HIS A 669 -6.48 -15.42 4.19
C HIS A 669 -6.26 -15.40 2.67
N GLU A 670 -5.03 -15.18 2.20
CA GLU A 670 -4.67 -15.28 0.78
C GLU A 670 -4.70 -16.74 0.29
N GLN A 671 -4.16 -17.67 1.10
CA GLN A 671 -4.15 -19.11 0.80
C GLN A 671 -5.57 -19.64 0.63
N SER A 672 -6.48 -19.22 1.50
CA SER A 672 -7.90 -19.59 1.44
C SER A 672 -8.66 -18.90 0.30
N ALA A 673 -8.28 -17.68 -0.07
CA ALA A 673 -8.90 -16.93 -1.17
C ALA A 673 -8.54 -17.45 -2.55
N GLY A 674 -7.34 -18.02 -2.72
CA GLY A 674 -6.92 -18.63 -3.98
C GLY A 674 -5.72 -19.54 -3.81
N ALA A 675 -5.88 -20.82 -4.16
CA ALA A 675 -4.84 -21.83 -4.00
C ALA A 675 -3.65 -21.61 -4.95
N LEU A 676 -2.43 -21.59 -4.41
CA LEU A 676 -1.20 -21.35 -5.18
C LEU A 676 -0.99 -22.37 -6.31
N ALA A 677 -1.39 -23.62 -6.06
CA ALA A 677 -1.26 -24.72 -7.00
C ALA A 677 -1.94 -24.44 -8.35
N GLN A 678 -2.97 -23.60 -8.40
CA GLN A 678 -3.68 -23.23 -9.63
C GLN A 678 -2.84 -22.34 -10.57
N HIS A 679 -1.80 -21.69 -10.03
CA HIS A 679 -0.89 -20.83 -10.80
C HIS A 679 0.36 -21.55 -11.28
N LEU A 680 0.66 -22.75 -10.76
CA LEU A 680 1.87 -23.48 -11.11
C LEU A 680 1.77 -24.05 -12.53
N PRO A 681 2.86 -24.05 -13.31
CA PRO A 681 2.86 -24.55 -14.70
C PRO A 681 2.66 -26.06 -14.79
N VAL A 682 2.85 -26.79 -13.69
CA VAL A 682 2.60 -28.23 -13.55
C VAL A 682 1.90 -28.50 -12.22
N PRO A 683 0.98 -29.49 -12.14
CA PRO A 683 0.38 -29.90 -10.87
C PRO A 683 1.46 -30.33 -9.88
N TYR A 684 1.51 -29.69 -8.71
CA TYR A 684 2.51 -29.95 -7.68
C TYR A 684 1.89 -29.77 -6.29
N PRO A 685 2.22 -30.62 -5.30
CA PRO A 685 1.78 -30.43 -3.92
C PRO A 685 2.38 -29.15 -3.33
N VAL A 686 1.54 -28.31 -2.73
CA VAL A 686 1.95 -27.06 -2.09
C VAL A 686 1.76 -27.16 -0.58
N THR A 687 2.81 -26.85 0.17
CA THR A 687 2.75 -26.72 1.63
C THR A 687 2.46 -25.28 2.01
N GLU A 688 1.37 -25.05 2.74
CA GLU A 688 1.00 -23.72 3.23
C GLU A 688 1.77 -23.38 4.52
N ILE A 689 2.73 -22.45 4.42
CA ILE A 689 3.53 -21.96 5.54
C ILE A 689 3.59 -20.43 5.45
N PRO A 690 2.60 -19.73 6.02
CA PRO A 690 2.62 -18.27 6.07
C PRO A 690 3.94 -17.73 6.60
N LEU A 691 4.38 -16.58 6.08
CA LEU A 691 5.61 -15.94 6.58
C LEU A 691 5.53 -15.64 8.08
N SER A 692 4.35 -15.23 8.57
CA SER A 692 4.06 -15.05 10.00
C SER A 692 4.24 -16.32 10.86
N LYS A 693 4.34 -17.50 10.24
CA LYS A 693 4.50 -18.81 10.89
C LYS A 693 5.81 -19.50 10.53
N LEU A 694 6.78 -18.78 9.95
CA LEU A 694 8.04 -19.38 9.52
C LEU A 694 8.82 -19.99 10.70
N ALA A 695 8.83 -19.33 11.87
CA ALA A 695 9.43 -19.87 13.09
C ALA A 695 8.75 -21.16 13.56
N ASP A 696 7.41 -21.20 13.55
CA ASP A 696 6.63 -22.39 13.90
C ASP A 696 6.91 -23.57 12.96
N ALA A 697 7.10 -23.30 11.66
CA ALA A 697 7.44 -24.34 10.69
C ALA A 697 8.80 -24.99 10.96
N LEU A 698 9.78 -24.22 11.45
CA LEU A 698 11.07 -24.76 11.90
C LEU A 698 10.92 -25.54 13.21
N ILE A 699 10.18 -25.00 14.20
CA ILE A 699 9.94 -25.65 15.50
C ILE A 699 9.21 -26.99 15.33
N SER A 700 8.24 -27.04 14.42
CA SER A 700 7.42 -28.22 14.15
C SER A 700 8.07 -29.23 13.18
N GLY A 701 9.24 -28.91 12.61
CA GLY A 701 9.92 -29.76 11.64
C GLY A 701 9.24 -29.86 10.27
N LYS A 702 8.41 -28.87 9.90
CA LYS A 702 7.77 -28.81 8.57
C LYS A 702 8.73 -28.39 7.46
N LEU A 703 9.84 -27.76 7.82
CA LEU A 703 10.91 -27.35 6.92
C LEU A 703 12.19 -28.04 7.35
N GLU A 704 12.82 -28.76 6.43
CA GLU A 704 14.07 -29.48 6.66
C GLU A 704 15.20 -28.86 5.84
N GLN A 705 16.36 -28.66 6.48
CA GLN A 705 17.49 -27.93 5.88
C GLN A 705 18.06 -28.57 4.61
N GLN A 706 17.91 -29.89 4.46
CA GLN A 706 18.42 -30.66 3.31
C GLN A 706 17.40 -30.79 2.17
N GLN A 707 16.14 -30.40 2.39
CA GLN A 707 15.10 -30.47 1.38
C GLN A 707 15.19 -29.24 0.47
N PRO A 708 15.21 -29.40 -0.87
CA PRO A 708 15.11 -28.26 -1.76
C PRO A 708 13.74 -27.59 -1.60
N LEU A 709 13.72 -26.27 -1.40
CA LEU A 709 12.51 -25.48 -1.16
C LEU A 709 12.31 -24.44 -2.25
N LEU A 710 11.15 -24.42 -2.90
CA LEU A 710 10.70 -23.30 -3.71
C LEU A 710 9.68 -22.50 -2.91
N LEU A 711 10.09 -21.33 -2.39
CA LEU A 711 9.20 -20.43 -1.68
C LEU A 711 8.49 -19.53 -2.70
N VAL A 712 7.18 -19.45 -2.60
CA VAL A 712 6.35 -18.69 -3.54
C VAL A 712 5.39 -17.80 -2.79
N CYS A 713 5.31 -16.54 -3.23
CA CYS A 713 4.23 -15.64 -2.88
C CYS A 713 3.71 -14.95 -4.15
N ARG A 714 2.84 -13.95 -3.99
CA ARG A 714 2.25 -13.24 -5.12
C ARG A 714 3.25 -12.48 -5.98
N SER A 715 4.10 -11.65 -5.39
CA SER A 715 5.03 -10.76 -6.11
C SER A 715 6.50 -11.22 -6.11
N GLY A 716 6.81 -12.28 -5.37
CA GLY A 716 8.17 -12.74 -5.11
C GLY A 716 8.89 -12.01 -3.96
N ASN A 717 8.35 -10.89 -3.45
CA ASN A 717 9.02 -10.12 -2.39
C ASN A 717 8.95 -10.82 -1.03
N ARG A 718 7.76 -11.32 -0.64
CA ARG A 718 7.57 -12.03 0.63
C ARG A 718 8.37 -13.35 0.67
N SER A 719 8.38 -14.10 -0.43
CA SER A 719 9.17 -15.32 -0.56
C SER A 719 10.67 -15.05 -0.59
N LEU A 720 11.12 -13.94 -1.18
CA LEU A 720 12.52 -13.52 -1.10
C LEU A 720 12.96 -13.28 0.34
N VAL A 721 12.15 -12.61 1.15
CA VAL A 721 12.43 -12.43 2.60
C VAL A 721 12.55 -13.78 3.29
N ALA A 722 11.60 -14.69 3.06
CA ALA A 722 11.64 -16.04 3.63
C ALA A 722 12.90 -16.81 3.21
N CYS A 723 13.29 -16.74 1.93
CA CYS A 723 14.50 -17.40 1.43
C CYS A 723 15.76 -16.84 2.10
N LYS A 724 15.86 -15.52 2.29
CA LYS A 724 16.98 -14.90 3.01
C LYS A 724 17.07 -15.37 4.46
N VAL A 725 15.94 -15.48 5.15
CA VAL A 725 15.88 -16.00 6.53
C VAL A 725 16.37 -17.46 6.56
N LEU A 726 15.85 -18.32 5.69
CA LEU A 726 16.25 -19.73 5.64
C LEU A 726 17.71 -19.90 5.19
N GLY A 727 18.17 -19.14 4.21
CA GLY A 727 19.56 -19.18 3.73
C GLY A 727 20.56 -18.85 4.84
N ARG A 728 20.26 -17.83 5.66
CA ARG A 728 21.06 -17.50 6.86
C ARG A 728 21.11 -18.64 7.88
N LEU A 729 20.02 -19.40 8.00
CA LEU A 729 19.94 -20.57 8.88
C LEU A 729 20.60 -21.82 8.26
N GLY A 730 21.30 -21.66 7.14
CA GLY A 730 22.07 -22.71 6.48
C GLY A 730 21.26 -23.58 5.52
N PHE A 731 20.04 -23.19 5.13
CA PHE A 731 19.34 -23.87 4.04
C PHE A 731 20.02 -23.54 2.72
N THR A 732 20.67 -24.52 2.11
CA THR A 732 21.51 -24.31 0.91
C THR A 732 20.75 -24.44 -0.41
N GLN A 733 19.53 -24.97 -0.39
CA GLN A 733 18.70 -25.21 -1.57
C GLN A 733 17.35 -24.48 -1.46
N VAL A 734 17.40 -23.16 -1.31
CA VAL A 734 16.21 -22.29 -1.20
C VAL A 734 16.07 -21.40 -2.42
N TYR A 735 14.93 -21.52 -3.08
CA TYR A 735 14.64 -20.89 -4.36
C TYR A 735 13.48 -19.91 -4.23
N ASN A 736 13.64 -18.71 -4.77
CA ASN A 736 12.58 -17.72 -4.88
C ASN A 736 12.08 -17.62 -6.32
N LEU A 737 10.76 -17.59 -6.53
CA LEU A 737 10.19 -17.32 -7.85
C LEU A 737 10.21 -15.81 -8.16
N LYS A 738 10.95 -15.40 -9.21
CA LYS A 738 11.03 -14.00 -9.63
C LYS A 738 9.65 -13.48 -10.04
N GLY A 739 9.19 -12.42 -9.37
CA GLY A 739 7.86 -11.83 -9.61
C GLY A 739 6.70 -12.65 -9.07
N GLY A 740 6.95 -13.79 -8.41
CA GLY A 740 5.94 -14.63 -7.80
C GLY A 740 4.89 -15.17 -8.79
N THR A 741 3.70 -15.52 -8.29
CA THR A 741 2.60 -15.99 -9.13
C THR A 741 2.08 -14.93 -10.10
N ALA A 742 2.39 -13.64 -9.90
CA ALA A 742 1.98 -12.56 -10.80
C ALA A 742 2.59 -12.63 -12.19
N LEU A 743 3.73 -13.31 -12.37
CA LEU A 743 4.37 -13.49 -13.68
C LEU A 743 4.20 -14.90 -14.26
N LEU A 744 3.38 -15.75 -13.64
CA LEU A 744 3.06 -17.09 -14.17
C LEU A 744 1.85 -17.09 -15.12
N CYS A 745 1.15 -15.96 -15.24
CA CYS A 745 -0.09 -15.81 -15.99
C CYS A 745 0.11 -15.55 -17.48
#